data_AF-A0AA37EPQ5-F1
#
_entry.id   AF-A0AA37EPQ5-F1
#
_cell.length_a   1.000
_cell.length_b   1.000
_cell.length_c   1.000
_cell.angle_alpha   90.00
_cell.angle_beta   90.00
_cell.angle_gamma   90.00
#
_symmetry.space_group_name_H-M   'P 1'
#
loop_
_entity.id
_entity.type
_entity.pdbx_description
1 polymer ?
#
loop_
_entity_poly.entity_id
_entity_poly.type
_entity_poly.pdbx_seq_one_letter_code
_entity_poly.pdbx_strand_id
1 'polypeptide(L)'
;MSHHEVEKHGGAEDSAAAFAWNVPKKAINPYMDPAEVAPVSALSNLITLYAADNEQEQLRREALSNEVWERYFYNESRDPVQREMEQDQLISRAKMAREQQQFNPDLVIVADVSAQPAHISKPLLERIKYFEGLGKPKAYSRYLLETIRPCLERLERVRTSQISASFRFMASHDGLEGLLVLPEMNQEQIKRLSTLVAAHMSMCLDTACGELFTDDDVTPEEIRRSWERVAAEAMRLDVIPPAFEQLRRKKHRRKPVPYELIPGSLARMLCADWWYRKLWQMRCEWREEQLRAVCLVNKKASPYVSYEAVIHKREQRRKSLEFFRSHELVNAEGDTLDMEEVVNASSSNPAHRRNEMMACVKGLELIAEMRGECAVFYTITCPSRFHATLNNGRPNPKWTSATVRQSSDYLVNMFAAFRKAMHKAGLRWYGVRVAEPHHDGTVHWHLLCFMRKKDRKSITALLRKFAIREDREELGTNTGPRFKSELINPRKGTPTSYIAKYISKNIDGRGLAQEISKETGRSLRDNAENVNAWASLHRVQQFRFFGIPGRQAYRELRLLAGQAARAQGDKKAGAPVLENPRLDAVLAAADAGCFATYIMAQGGVLVPRKHHLVRTAYELNDEPSTYGDHGIRIYGVWSPIIEGRICTHAVKWKMVRKAVDLQEATADQGACAPWTRGNNCPPVENLNKSGGDLPDIKTMDEKELQEYLHNMGQKERRELTARLRLVKPKRKKAYKQTISDQQRLQLEAELSSRGFDGSESEIDLLLRGGSIPSGGGLRIFYRNHLQEDDKWRQWY
;
A
#
# COMPACT_ATOMS: atom_id res chain seq x y z
N MET A 1 -117.02 48.32 -44.92
CA MET A 1 -118.18 47.41 -45.06
C MET A 1 -118.09 46.40 -43.92
N SER A 2 -119.14 46.07 -43.16
CA SER A 2 -120.50 46.62 -43.17
C SER A 2 -121.16 46.50 -41.78
N HIS A 3 -122.31 47.15 -41.67
CA HIS A 3 -123.38 47.12 -40.66
C HIS A 3 -123.76 45.74 -40.03
N HIS A 4 -124.59 45.62 -38.97
CA HIS A 4 -125.04 46.48 -37.83
C HIS A 4 -126.19 45.74 -37.07
N GLU A 5 -126.16 45.59 -35.73
CA GLU A 5 -127.31 45.29 -34.81
C GLU A 5 -126.75 45.21 -33.35
N VAL A 6 -127.28 45.75 -32.23
CA VAL A 6 -128.58 46.29 -31.75
C VAL A 6 -129.47 45.24 -31.04
N GLU A 7 -130.13 45.45 -29.87
CA GLU A 7 -130.27 46.60 -28.91
C GLU A 7 -129.02 46.74 -27.97
N LYS A 8 -128.89 47.27 -26.71
CA LYS A 8 -129.67 47.64 -25.48
C LYS A 8 -130.40 46.50 -24.71
N HIS A 9 -130.75 46.58 -23.42
CA HIS A 9 -130.73 47.64 -22.35
C HIS A 9 -130.36 47.00 -20.98
N GLY A 10 -130.28 47.62 -19.77
CA GLY A 10 -130.61 48.97 -19.24
C GLY A 10 -131.42 48.84 -17.91
N GLY A 11 -131.22 49.57 -16.80
CA GLY A 11 -130.34 50.72 -16.48
C GLY A 11 -129.54 50.54 -15.16
N ALA A 12 -128.73 51.51 -14.71
CA ALA A 12 -129.11 52.69 -13.89
C ALA A 12 -129.62 52.31 -12.46
N GLU A 13 -129.05 52.79 -11.34
CA GLU A 13 -128.00 53.81 -11.15
C GLU A 13 -127.28 53.67 -9.77
N ASP A 14 -126.36 54.60 -9.48
CA ASP A 14 -125.78 54.99 -8.17
C ASP A 14 -124.85 54.07 -7.32
N SER A 15 -123.55 54.38 -7.46
CA SER A 15 -122.65 54.86 -6.38
C SER A 15 -122.19 53.91 -5.23
N ALA A 16 -120.89 53.59 -5.24
CA ALA A 16 -119.91 54.01 -4.21
C ALA A 16 -118.55 53.30 -4.44
N ALA A 17 -117.47 54.04 -4.66
CA ALA A 17 -116.15 53.46 -4.91
C ALA A 17 -115.36 53.20 -3.61
N ALA A 18 -114.99 51.95 -3.35
CA ALA A 18 -114.11 51.54 -2.25
C ALA A 18 -112.71 51.16 -2.77
N PHE A 19 -111.83 52.15 -2.95
CA PHE A 19 -110.43 51.89 -3.30
C PHE A 19 -109.62 51.40 -2.08
N ALA A 20 -108.68 50.48 -2.32
CA ALA A 20 -108.00 49.67 -1.30
C ALA A 20 -107.08 50.43 -0.31
N TRP A 21 -106.99 51.76 -0.37
CA TRP A 21 -106.13 52.57 0.51
C TRP A 21 -106.82 53.03 1.80
N ASN A 22 -108.12 52.80 1.96
CA ASN A 22 -108.91 53.15 3.15
C ASN A 22 -108.86 52.10 4.28
N VAL A 23 -108.02 51.06 4.18
CA VAL A 23 -107.88 50.02 5.22
C VAL A 23 -106.91 50.47 6.32
N PRO A 24 -107.25 50.38 7.62
CA PRO A 24 -106.35 50.75 8.71
C PRO A 24 -105.06 49.92 8.70
N LYS A 25 -103.89 50.58 8.62
CA LYS A 25 -102.60 49.90 8.69
C LYS A 25 -102.31 49.47 10.13
N LYS A 26 -102.26 48.15 10.38
CA LYS A 26 -101.82 47.57 11.65
C LYS A 26 -100.39 48.01 11.95
N ALA A 27 -100.11 48.48 13.17
CA ALA A 27 -98.76 48.80 13.59
C ALA A 27 -97.94 47.51 13.76
N ILE A 28 -96.83 47.39 13.02
CA ILE A 28 -95.92 46.24 13.09
C ILE A 28 -94.89 46.50 14.19
N ASN A 29 -94.85 45.65 15.21
CA ASN A 29 -93.85 45.71 16.27
C ASN A 29 -92.73 44.67 15.98
N PRO A 30 -91.51 45.09 15.58
CA PRO A 30 -90.45 44.19 15.12
C PRO A 30 -89.84 43.31 16.22
N TYR A 31 -90.34 43.36 17.45
CA TYR A 31 -89.86 42.56 18.59
C TYR A 31 -90.89 41.53 19.12
N MET A 32 -92.10 41.45 18.55
CA MET A 32 -93.21 40.66 19.13
C MET A 32 -94.04 39.81 18.15
N ASP A 33 -94.09 40.14 16.85
CA ASP A 33 -94.75 39.28 15.84
C ASP A 33 -93.67 38.41 15.13
N PRO A 34 -93.82 37.07 15.05
CA PRO A 34 -92.92 36.22 14.27
C PRO A 34 -93.10 36.49 12.76
N ALA A 35 -92.00 36.65 12.03
CA ALA A 35 -92.05 37.05 10.63
C ALA A 35 -92.73 35.99 9.74
N GLU A 36 -93.72 36.41 8.95
CA GLU A 36 -94.28 35.60 7.86
C GLU A 36 -93.17 35.28 6.85
N VAL A 37 -92.95 33.99 6.59
CA VAL A 37 -91.89 33.55 5.66
C VAL A 37 -92.31 33.89 4.23
N ALA A 38 -91.76 34.98 3.70
CA ALA A 38 -91.93 35.37 2.31
C ALA A 38 -91.48 34.22 1.37
N PRO A 39 -92.21 33.94 0.29
CA PRO A 39 -91.86 32.85 -0.63
C PRO A 39 -90.47 33.09 -1.23
N VAL A 40 -89.58 32.12 -1.06
CA VAL A 40 -88.15 32.27 -1.37
C VAL A 40 -87.95 32.55 -2.85
N SER A 41 -87.51 33.76 -3.19
CA SER A 41 -87.26 34.12 -4.58
C SER A 41 -86.09 33.31 -5.16
N ALA A 42 -86.12 33.04 -6.47
CA ALA A 42 -85.04 32.34 -7.15
C ALA A 42 -83.67 33.02 -6.94
N LEU A 43 -83.66 34.36 -6.85
CA LEU A 43 -82.46 35.14 -6.53
C LEU A 43 -81.96 34.90 -5.11
N SER A 44 -82.84 34.76 -4.12
CA SER A 44 -82.45 34.45 -2.73
C SER A 44 -81.75 33.09 -2.65
N ASN A 45 -82.32 32.06 -3.28
CA ASN A 45 -81.68 30.73 -3.35
C ASN A 45 -80.33 30.79 -4.06
N LEU A 46 -80.21 31.56 -5.14
CA LEU A 46 -78.97 31.68 -5.90
C LEU A 46 -77.88 32.43 -5.12
N ILE A 47 -78.24 33.44 -4.32
CA ILE A 47 -77.32 34.11 -3.38
C ILE A 47 -76.85 33.14 -2.28
N THR A 48 -77.75 32.36 -1.67
CA THR A 48 -77.39 31.36 -0.65
C THR A 48 -76.47 30.27 -1.21
N LEU A 49 -76.72 29.79 -2.42
CA LEU A 49 -75.84 28.83 -3.10
C LEU A 49 -74.47 29.42 -3.41
N TYR A 50 -74.41 30.68 -3.88
CA TYR A 50 -73.13 31.35 -4.17
C TYR A 50 -72.31 31.64 -2.90
N ALA A 51 -72.98 31.89 -1.77
CA ALA A 51 -72.31 32.00 -0.47
C ALA A 51 -71.72 30.64 -0.03
N ALA A 52 -72.50 29.56 -0.12
CA ALA A 52 -72.05 28.22 0.24
C ALA A 52 -70.92 27.68 -0.66
N ASP A 53 -70.91 28.03 -1.95
CA ASP A 53 -69.83 27.63 -2.87
C ASP A 53 -68.54 28.43 -2.61
N ASN A 54 -68.64 29.73 -2.27
CA ASN A 54 -67.52 30.53 -1.75
C ASN A 54 -66.93 29.94 -0.45
N GLU A 55 -67.78 29.53 0.51
CA GLU A 55 -67.33 28.86 1.73
C GLU A 55 -66.62 27.53 1.43
N GLN A 56 -67.15 26.72 0.51
CA GLN A 56 -66.46 25.50 0.07
C GLN A 56 -65.13 25.82 -0.63
N GLU A 57 -65.04 26.84 -1.47
CA GLU A 57 -63.79 27.16 -2.15
C GLU A 57 -62.75 27.73 -1.17
N GLN A 58 -63.18 28.50 -0.17
CA GLN A 58 -62.30 28.95 0.91
C GLN A 58 -61.79 27.77 1.75
N LEU A 59 -62.65 26.83 2.16
CA LEU A 59 -62.24 25.60 2.85
C LEU A 59 -61.30 24.73 2.01
N ARG A 60 -61.50 24.64 0.68
CA ARG A 60 -60.57 23.94 -0.22
C ARG A 60 -59.22 24.64 -0.31
N ARG A 61 -59.17 25.98 -0.32
CA ARG A 61 -57.92 26.77 -0.31
C ARG A 61 -57.17 26.63 1.02
N GLU A 62 -57.89 26.62 2.15
CA GLU A 62 -57.30 26.35 3.48
C GLU A 62 -56.77 24.92 3.60
N ALA A 63 -57.50 23.92 3.10
CA ALA A 63 -57.03 22.53 3.02
C ALA A 63 -55.77 22.38 2.16
N LEU A 64 -55.74 22.98 0.96
CA LEU A 64 -54.55 23.02 0.10
C LEU A 64 -53.37 23.76 0.75
N SER A 65 -53.64 24.85 1.49
CA SER A 65 -52.62 25.57 2.25
C SER A 65 -52.00 24.68 3.33
N ASN A 66 -52.83 23.93 4.07
CA ASN A 66 -52.36 22.99 5.09
C ASN A 66 -51.60 21.79 4.49
N GLU A 67 -52.07 21.22 3.37
CA GLU A 67 -51.37 20.14 2.66
C GLU A 67 -50.01 20.61 2.10
N VAL A 68 -49.91 21.85 1.62
CA VAL A 68 -48.64 22.49 1.25
C VAL A 68 -47.76 22.75 2.48
N TRP A 69 -48.35 23.13 3.62
CA TRP A 69 -47.60 23.38 4.86
C TRP A 69 -46.98 22.08 5.41
N GLU A 70 -47.77 21.02 5.52
CA GLU A 70 -47.33 19.64 5.80
C GLU A 70 -46.20 19.22 4.84
N ARG A 71 -46.39 19.37 3.53
CA ARG A 71 -45.49 18.84 2.50
C ARG A 71 -44.16 19.59 2.36
N TYR A 72 -44.09 20.88 2.72
CA TYR A 72 -42.89 21.70 2.52
C TYR A 72 -42.23 22.20 3.82
N PHE A 73 -42.97 22.28 4.93
CA PHE A 73 -42.47 22.79 6.21
C PHE A 73 -42.44 21.72 7.30
N TYR A 74 -43.42 20.80 7.34
CA TYR A 74 -43.40 19.68 8.29
C TYR A 74 -42.48 18.56 7.79
N ASN A 75 -41.59 18.10 8.68
CA ASN A 75 -40.63 17.02 8.39
C ASN A 75 -40.04 16.53 9.72
N GLU A 76 -40.18 15.24 10.05
CA GLU A 76 -39.69 14.68 11.33
C GLU A 76 -38.21 15.00 11.61
N SER A 77 -37.38 15.10 10.57
CA SER A 77 -35.95 15.46 10.70
C SER A 77 -35.69 16.92 11.13
N ARG A 78 -36.73 17.75 11.27
CA ARG A 78 -36.63 19.20 11.52
C ARG A 78 -37.31 19.70 12.79
N ASP A 79 -38.09 18.88 13.51
CA ASP A 79 -38.64 19.29 14.81
C ASP A 79 -37.49 19.62 15.79
N PRO A 80 -37.41 20.86 16.33
CA PRO A 80 -36.44 21.21 17.35
C PRO A 80 -36.55 20.34 18.61
N VAL A 81 -37.77 20.00 19.03
CA VAL A 81 -38.02 19.27 20.29
C VAL A 81 -37.59 17.81 20.16
N GLN A 82 -37.99 17.11 19.09
CA GLN A 82 -37.51 15.75 18.82
C GLN A 82 -35.98 15.71 18.68
N ARG A 83 -35.36 16.69 18.02
CA ARG A 83 -33.89 16.77 17.91
C ARG A 83 -33.21 17.04 19.26
N GLU A 84 -33.79 17.87 20.11
CA GLU A 84 -33.33 18.11 21.48
C GLU A 84 -33.45 16.83 22.33
N MET A 85 -34.57 16.11 22.25
CA MET A 85 -34.77 14.81 22.91
C MET A 85 -33.80 13.73 22.41
N GLU A 86 -33.49 13.67 21.11
CA GLU A 86 -32.46 12.78 20.57
C GLU A 86 -31.06 13.15 21.07
N GLN A 87 -30.75 14.46 21.11
CA GLN A 87 -29.47 14.96 21.61
C GLN A 87 -29.30 14.71 23.12
N ASP A 88 -30.35 14.87 23.92
CA ASP A 88 -30.36 14.54 25.35
C ASP A 88 -30.26 13.02 25.59
N GLN A 89 -30.89 12.19 24.75
CA GLN A 89 -30.67 10.74 24.81
C GLN A 89 -29.21 10.38 24.49
N LEU A 90 -28.57 11.07 23.53
CA LEU A 90 -27.15 10.87 23.21
C LEU A 90 -26.24 11.37 24.33
N ILE A 91 -26.52 12.53 24.93
CA ILE A 91 -25.79 13.08 26.09
C ILE A 91 -25.95 12.17 27.31
N SER A 92 -27.16 11.69 27.60
CA SER A 92 -27.45 10.75 28.69
C SER A 92 -26.74 9.41 28.51
N ARG A 93 -26.78 8.82 27.30
CA ARG A 93 -26.01 7.61 26.96
C ARG A 93 -24.50 7.84 27.09
N ALA A 94 -23.99 8.98 26.65
CA ALA A 94 -22.58 9.35 26.80
C ALA A 94 -22.18 9.58 28.27
N LYS A 95 -23.09 10.12 29.09
CA LYS A 95 -22.89 10.31 30.52
C LYS A 95 -22.84 8.97 31.25
N MET A 96 -23.82 8.07 31.03
CA MET A 96 -23.79 6.72 31.60
C MET A 96 -22.57 5.92 31.12
N ALA A 97 -22.13 6.09 29.86
CA ALA A 97 -20.90 5.47 29.38
C ALA A 97 -19.64 5.99 30.11
N ARG A 98 -19.56 7.30 30.40
CA ARG A 98 -18.49 7.90 31.21
C ARG A 98 -18.53 7.43 32.67
N GLU A 99 -19.72 7.33 33.27
CA GLU A 99 -19.92 6.81 34.63
C GLU A 99 -19.48 5.33 34.70
N GLN A 100 -19.91 4.48 33.76
CA GLN A 100 -19.43 3.08 33.65
C GLN A 100 -17.92 2.97 33.41
N GLN A 101 -17.32 3.89 32.64
CA GLN A 101 -15.87 3.98 32.45
C GLN A 101 -15.11 4.34 33.73
N GLN A 102 -15.68 5.17 34.62
CA GLN A 102 -15.07 5.46 35.93
C GLN A 102 -15.05 4.22 36.83
N PHE A 103 -16.09 3.36 36.79
CA PHE A 103 -16.16 2.14 37.59
C PHE A 103 -15.44 0.93 36.98
N ASN A 104 -15.21 0.89 35.65
CA ASN A 104 -14.55 -0.23 34.99
C ASN A 104 -13.36 0.21 34.10
N PRO A 105 -12.10 -0.02 34.55
CA PRO A 105 -10.91 0.40 33.80
C PRO A 105 -10.66 -0.38 32.50
N ASP A 106 -11.36 -1.50 32.27
CA ASP A 106 -11.31 -2.24 31.01
C ASP A 106 -12.11 -1.52 29.92
N LEU A 107 -13.25 -0.89 30.26
CA LEU A 107 -14.08 -0.15 29.29
C LEU A 107 -13.36 1.09 28.75
N VAL A 108 -12.57 1.77 29.59
CA VAL A 108 -11.70 2.87 29.18
C VAL A 108 -10.72 2.39 28.10
N ILE A 109 -10.03 1.27 28.33
CA ILE A 109 -9.05 0.72 27.37
C ILE A 109 -9.71 0.34 26.04
N VAL A 110 -10.92 -0.21 26.06
CA VAL A 110 -11.66 -0.54 24.82
C VAL A 110 -12.12 0.73 24.09
N ALA A 111 -12.50 1.79 24.80
CA ALA A 111 -12.79 3.10 24.22
C ALA A 111 -11.53 3.75 23.61
N ASP A 112 -10.40 3.75 24.34
CA ASP A 112 -9.10 4.28 23.89
C ASP A 112 -8.62 3.58 22.62
N VAL A 113 -8.80 2.25 22.52
CA VAL A 113 -8.54 1.49 21.29
C VAL A 113 -9.52 1.87 20.18
N SER A 114 -10.81 2.02 20.49
CA SER A 114 -11.84 2.35 19.48
C SER A 114 -11.65 3.74 18.89
N ALA A 115 -11.13 4.69 19.67
CA ALA A 115 -10.71 6.01 19.21
C ALA A 115 -9.46 6.00 18.31
N GLN A 116 -8.74 4.87 18.20
CA GLN A 116 -7.57 4.81 17.32
C GLN A 116 -7.95 4.75 15.84
N PRO A 117 -7.11 5.30 14.95
CA PRO A 117 -7.22 5.15 13.51
C PRO A 117 -7.42 3.69 13.09
N ALA A 118 -8.21 3.47 12.02
CA ALA A 118 -8.72 2.15 11.59
C ALA A 118 -7.66 1.05 11.38
N HIS A 119 -6.39 1.41 11.23
CA HIS A 119 -5.26 0.49 11.06
C HIS A 119 -4.66 -0.03 12.38
N ILE A 120 -5.01 0.60 13.51
CA ILE A 120 -4.66 0.19 14.87
C ILE A 120 -5.91 -0.35 15.57
N SER A 121 -7.03 0.36 15.52
CA SER A 121 -8.26 -0.03 16.21
C SER A 121 -8.79 -1.38 15.74
N LYS A 122 -8.99 -1.60 14.43
CA LYS A 122 -9.53 -2.87 13.90
C LYS A 122 -8.73 -4.12 14.35
N PRO A 123 -7.42 -4.26 14.09
CA PRO A 123 -6.67 -5.47 14.47
C PRO A 123 -6.49 -5.64 15.99
N LEU A 124 -6.61 -4.56 16.79
CA LEU A 124 -6.66 -4.68 18.25
C LEU A 124 -8.04 -5.11 18.74
N LEU A 125 -9.14 -4.52 18.22
CA LEU A 125 -10.51 -4.88 18.57
C LEU A 125 -10.87 -6.32 18.17
N GLU A 126 -10.43 -6.78 17.00
CA GLU A 126 -10.53 -8.20 16.59
C GLU A 126 -9.91 -9.13 17.63
N ARG A 127 -8.76 -8.72 18.20
CA ARG A 127 -8.03 -9.51 19.19
C ARG A 127 -8.60 -9.39 20.60
N ILE A 128 -9.18 -8.23 20.97
CA ILE A 128 -9.94 -8.03 22.20
C ILE A 128 -11.18 -8.93 22.20
N LYS A 129 -11.98 -8.90 21.12
CA LYS A 129 -13.14 -9.78 20.91
C LYS A 129 -12.79 -11.27 20.96
N TYR A 130 -11.62 -11.66 20.46
CA TYR A 130 -11.12 -13.02 20.61
C TYR A 130 -10.89 -13.39 22.09
N PHE A 131 -10.27 -12.52 22.90
CA PHE A 131 -10.06 -12.79 24.33
C PHE A 131 -11.34 -12.74 25.17
N GLU A 132 -12.30 -11.90 24.78
CA GLU A 132 -13.65 -11.83 25.34
C GLU A 132 -14.39 -13.16 25.12
N GLY A 133 -14.44 -13.62 23.87
CA GLY A 133 -15.05 -14.90 23.46
C GLY A 133 -14.39 -16.17 24.02
N LEU A 134 -13.28 -16.08 24.76
CA LEU A 134 -12.73 -17.20 25.53
C LEU A 134 -13.49 -17.48 26.84
N GLY A 135 -14.45 -16.63 27.24
CA GLY A 135 -15.24 -16.81 28.46
C GLY A 135 -14.42 -16.71 29.76
N LYS A 136 -13.26 -16.03 29.73
CA LYS A 136 -12.28 -16.01 30.82
C LYS A 136 -12.02 -14.58 31.29
N PRO A 137 -12.92 -13.97 32.11
CA PRO A 137 -12.86 -12.54 32.44
C PRO A 137 -11.53 -12.10 33.08
N LYS A 138 -10.97 -12.90 33.99
CA LYS A 138 -9.64 -12.64 34.59
C LYS A 138 -8.48 -12.67 33.57
N ALA A 139 -8.63 -13.38 32.45
CA ALA A 139 -7.63 -13.40 31.37
C ALA A 139 -7.86 -12.27 30.35
N TYR A 140 -9.12 -11.89 30.12
CA TYR A 140 -9.52 -10.74 29.29
C TYR A 140 -9.03 -9.42 29.90
N SER A 141 -9.39 -9.13 31.15
CA SER A 141 -8.93 -7.92 31.86
C SER A 141 -7.41 -7.86 31.95
N ARG A 142 -6.76 -8.99 32.29
CA ARG A 142 -5.30 -9.12 32.24
C ARG A 142 -4.71 -8.80 30.85
N TYR A 143 -5.36 -9.18 29.76
CA TYR A 143 -4.88 -8.86 28.41
C TYR A 143 -5.00 -7.35 28.11
N LEU A 144 -6.09 -6.71 28.52
CA LEU A 144 -6.27 -5.26 28.39
C LEU A 144 -5.19 -4.51 29.21
N LEU A 145 -5.02 -4.87 30.49
CA LEU A 145 -4.12 -4.21 31.43
C LEU A 145 -2.63 -4.51 31.18
N GLU A 146 -2.23 -5.77 30.98
CA GLU A 146 -0.80 -6.14 30.77
C GLU A 146 -0.32 -6.00 29.32
N THR A 147 -1.22 -5.80 28.34
CA THR A 147 -0.83 -5.73 26.91
C THR A 147 -1.39 -4.52 26.18
N ILE A 148 -2.71 -4.29 26.18
CA ILE A 148 -3.31 -3.23 25.35
C ILE A 148 -2.96 -1.82 25.88
N ARG A 149 -3.15 -1.56 27.18
CA ARG A 149 -2.80 -0.27 27.81
C ARG A 149 -1.32 0.09 27.58
N PRO A 150 -0.33 -0.79 27.87
CA PRO A 150 1.07 -0.56 27.50
C PRO A 150 1.35 -0.39 26.00
N CYS A 151 0.55 -0.99 25.11
CA CYS A 151 0.65 -0.76 23.67
C CYS A 151 0.24 0.67 23.28
N LEU A 152 -0.81 1.21 23.89
CA LEU A 152 -1.28 2.59 23.65
C LEU A 152 -0.31 3.63 24.25
N GLU A 153 0.17 3.43 25.48
CA GLU A 153 1.21 4.28 26.07
C GLU A 153 2.49 4.34 25.22
N ARG A 154 2.84 3.23 24.57
CA ARG A 154 4.00 3.15 23.66
C ARG A 154 3.71 3.79 22.31
N LEU A 155 2.47 3.75 21.83
CA LEU A 155 2.02 4.41 20.61
C LEU A 155 2.16 5.94 20.73
N GLU A 156 1.75 6.53 21.86
CA GLU A 156 1.87 7.98 22.07
C GLU A 156 3.33 8.44 22.18
N ARG A 157 4.22 7.65 22.79
CA ARG A 157 5.68 7.93 22.80
C ARG A 157 6.26 7.91 21.37
N VAL A 158 5.79 6.99 20.52
CA VAL A 158 6.18 6.94 19.10
C VAL A 158 5.61 8.13 18.31
N ARG A 159 4.33 8.47 18.46
CA ARG A 159 3.72 9.67 17.83
C ARG A 159 4.45 10.96 18.24
N THR A 160 4.75 11.10 19.53
CA THR A 160 5.47 12.27 20.08
C THR A 160 6.89 12.39 19.51
N SER A 161 7.57 11.28 19.23
CA SER A 161 8.91 11.27 18.62
C SER A 161 8.93 11.37 17.08
N GLN A 162 7.79 11.09 16.42
CA GLN A 162 7.62 11.29 14.98
C GLN A 162 7.34 12.76 14.66
N ILE A 163 6.42 13.39 15.40
CA ILE A 163 6.05 14.79 15.18
C ILE A 163 6.97 15.68 16.03
N SER A 164 8.04 16.20 15.43
CA SER A 164 8.96 17.15 16.09
C SER A 164 8.33 18.55 16.25
N ALA A 165 8.96 19.44 17.04
CA ALA A 165 8.44 20.80 17.24
C ALA A 165 8.43 21.62 15.94
N SER A 166 9.49 21.50 15.13
CA SER A 166 9.57 22.08 13.79
C SER A 166 8.55 21.47 12.82
N PHE A 167 8.21 20.19 12.97
CA PHE A 167 7.18 19.54 12.17
C PHE A 167 5.78 20.07 12.49
N ARG A 168 5.47 20.35 13.77
CA ARG A 168 4.21 21.05 14.16
C ARG A 168 4.15 22.46 13.59
N PHE A 169 5.24 23.22 13.66
CA PHE A 169 5.32 24.56 13.07
C PHE A 169 5.12 24.55 11.55
N MET A 170 5.65 23.54 10.84
CA MET A 170 5.35 23.38 9.42
C MET A 170 3.86 23.08 9.19
N ALA A 171 3.28 22.20 10.02
CA ALA A 171 1.87 21.82 9.95
C ALA A 171 0.87 22.89 10.45
N SER A 172 1.33 24.04 10.93
CA SER A 172 0.49 25.20 11.27
C SER A 172 0.47 26.28 10.19
N HIS A 173 0.97 25.99 8.98
CA HIS A 173 0.66 26.79 7.79
C HIS A 173 -0.57 26.22 7.09
N ASP A 174 -1.38 27.11 6.53
CA ASP A 174 -2.67 26.80 5.89
C ASP A 174 -2.56 25.67 4.85
N GLY A 175 -3.39 24.64 5.00
CA GLY A 175 -3.42 23.45 4.12
C GLY A 175 -2.34 22.40 4.42
N LEU A 176 -1.43 22.64 5.38
CA LEU A 176 -0.39 21.67 5.77
C LEU A 176 -0.74 20.85 7.02
N GLU A 177 -1.95 21.00 7.57
CA GLU A 177 -2.42 20.31 8.78
C GLU A 177 -2.40 18.78 8.63
N GLY A 178 -2.58 18.31 7.39
CA GLY A 178 -2.47 16.90 7.00
C GLY A 178 -1.13 16.23 7.39
N LEU A 179 -0.06 17.02 7.61
CA LEU A 179 1.20 16.54 8.18
C LEU A 179 1.03 15.87 9.56
N LEU A 180 0.10 16.35 10.39
CA LEU A 180 -0.12 15.79 11.74
C LEU A 180 -0.71 14.37 11.69
N VAL A 181 -1.50 14.06 10.66
CA VAL A 181 -2.15 12.76 10.44
C VAL A 181 -1.45 11.92 9.36
N LEU A 182 -0.21 12.28 8.98
CA LEU A 182 0.56 11.65 7.89
C LEU A 182 0.51 10.11 7.88
N PRO A 183 0.67 9.37 9.01
CA PRO A 183 0.65 7.90 9.03
C PRO A 183 -0.68 7.28 8.56
N GLU A 184 -1.79 8.02 8.66
CA GLU A 184 -3.13 7.52 8.35
C GLU A 184 -3.43 7.57 6.85
N MET A 185 -2.95 8.65 6.20
CA MET A 185 -3.28 9.04 4.84
C MET A 185 -3.04 7.96 3.77
N ASN A 186 -3.84 8.00 2.71
CA ASN A 186 -3.69 7.20 1.50
C ASN A 186 -2.79 7.88 0.46
N GLN A 187 -2.51 7.22 -0.67
CA GLN A 187 -1.60 7.75 -1.70
C GLN A 187 -2.09 9.05 -2.37
N GLU A 188 -3.40 9.25 -2.50
CA GLU A 188 -3.96 10.44 -3.16
C GLU A 188 -3.96 11.65 -2.22
N GLN A 189 -4.29 11.44 -0.94
CA GLN A 189 -4.15 12.45 0.11
C GLN A 189 -2.68 12.90 0.24
N ILE A 190 -1.73 11.97 0.22
CA ILE A 190 -0.29 12.28 0.25
C ILE A 190 0.14 13.04 -1.02
N LYS A 191 -0.40 12.75 -2.21
CA LYS A 191 -0.15 13.56 -3.42
C LYS A 191 -0.63 15.00 -3.25
N ARG A 192 -1.87 15.21 -2.79
CA ARG A 192 -2.42 16.56 -2.53
C ARG A 192 -1.55 17.34 -1.56
N LEU A 193 -1.22 16.75 -0.41
CA LEU A 193 -0.33 17.36 0.58
C LEU A 193 1.06 17.67 0.01
N SER A 194 1.59 16.81 -0.86
CA SER A 194 2.90 17.04 -1.51
C SER A 194 2.87 18.20 -2.49
N THR A 195 1.71 18.49 -3.11
CA THR A 195 1.51 19.70 -3.93
C THR A 195 1.45 20.95 -3.07
N LEU A 196 0.78 20.90 -1.91
CA LEU A 196 0.69 22.03 -0.98
C LEU A 196 2.06 22.34 -0.33
N VAL A 197 2.82 21.32 0.09
CA VAL A 197 4.20 21.50 0.57
C VAL A 197 5.10 22.06 -0.53
N ALA A 198 4.95 21.62 -1.78
CA ALA A 198 5.69 22.19 -2.91
C ALA A 198 5.35 23.68 -3.15
N ALA A 199 4.07 24.05 -3.07
CA ALA A 199 3.63 25.45 -3.19
C ALA A 199 4.17 26.33 -2.06
N HIS A 200 4.11 25.85 -0.81
CA HIS A 200 4.72 26.54 0.34
C HIS A 200 6.23 26.75 0.15
N MET A 201 6.96 25.74 -0.33
CA MET A 201 8.39 25.86 -0.62
C MET A 201 8.69 26.87 -1.75
N SER A 202 7.77 27.06 -2.70
CA SER A 202 7.83 28.13 -3.71
C SER A 202 7.62 29.50 -3.09
N MET A 203 6.54 29.70 -2.31
CA MET A 203 6.29 30.96 -1.60
C MET A 203 7.46 31.36 -0.70
N CYS A 204 8.11 30.40 -0.03
CA CYS A 204 9.31 30.64 0.76
C CYS A 204 10.54 30.99 -0.09
N LEU A 205 10.63 30.55 -1.35
CA LEU A 205 11.65 31.01 -2.28
C LEU A 205 11.34 32.43 -2.77
N ASP A 206 10.10 32.69 -3.20
CA ASP A 206 9.67 33.99 -3.73
C ASP A 206 9.88 35.11 -2.69
N THR A 207 9.49 34.83 -1.43
CA THR A 207 9.75 35.71 -0.28
C THR A 207 11.25 35.88 -0.01
N ALA A 208 12.04 34.80 -0.11
CA ALA A 208 13.49 34.87 0.07
C ALA A 208 14.17 35.74 -0.99
N CYS A 209 13.76 35.61 -2.25
CA CYS A 209 14.26 36.40 -3.36
C CYS A 209 13.89 37.89 -3.19
N GLY A 210 12.62 38.20 -2.92
CA GLY A 210 12.15 39.57 -2.72
C GLY A 210 12.74 40.30 -1.50
N GLU A 211 13.23 39.57 -0.50
CA GLU A 211 13.98 40.15 0.64
C GLU A 211 15.50 40.25 0.42
N LEU A 212 16.08 39.45 -0.49
CA LEU A 212 17.54 39.32 -0.63
C LEU A 212 18.09 39.93 -1.91
N PHE A 213 17.28 40.10 -2.96
CA PHE A 213 17.70 40.64 -4.25
C PHE A 213 17.22 42.09 -4.34
N THR A 214 18.14 43.05 -4.20
CA THR A 214 17.82 44.49 -4.29
C THR A 214 17.79 45.00 -5.74
N ASP A 215 18.57 44.36 -6.60
CA ASP A 215 18.84 44.75 -7.99
C ASP A 215 19.00 43.47 -8.85
N ASP A 216 18.96 43.59 -10.18
CA ASP A 216 19.04 42.45 -11.10
C ASP A 216 20.41 41.71 -11.08
N ASP A 217 21.48 42.36 -10.60
CA ASP A 217 22.86 41.80 -10.49
C ASP A 217 23.04 40.85 -9.28
N VAL A 218 22.16 39.85 -9.17
CA VAL A 218 22.08 38.93 -8.03
C VAL A 218 23.35 38.08 -7.88
N THR A 219 24.06 38.19 -6.75
CA THR A 219 25.29 37.40 -6.56
C THR A 219 25.01 35.91 -6.25
N PRO A 220 25.94 34.99 -6.57
CA PRO A 220 25.81 33.59 -6.19
C PRO A 220 25.61 33.35 -4.69
N GLU A 221 26.05 34.26 -3.82
CA GLU A 221 25.86 34.16 -2.37
C GLU A 221 24.50 34.70 -1.89
N GLU A 222 23.85 35.61 -2.61
CA GLU A 222 22.40 35.89 -2.44
C GLU A 222 21.57 34.66 -2.83
N ILE A 223 21.86 34.04 -3.99
CA ILE A 223 21.18 32.82 -4.45
C ILE A 223 21.37 31.68 -3.43
N ARG A 224 22.58 31.54 -2.86
CA ARG A 224 22.86 30.55 -1.81
C ARG A 224 22.14 30.86 -0.50
N ARG A 225 21.98 32.13 -0.11
CA ARG A 225 21.18 32.55 1.06
C ARG A 225 19.69 32.25 0.86
N SER A 226 19.16 32.49 -0.33
CA SER A 226 17.77 32.16 -0.69
C SER A 226 17.52 30.65 -0.63
N TRP A 227 18.45 29.86 -1.19
CA TRP A 227 18.45 28.40 -1.02
C TRP A 227 18.55 27.97 0.45
N GLU A 228 19.34 28.64 1.30
CA GLU A 228 19.43 28.31 2.73
C GLU A 228 18.08 28.52 3.47
N ARG A 229 17.22 29.44 3.03
CA ARG A 229 15.85 29.59 3.58
C ARG A 229 14.96 28.39 3.23
N VAL A 230 14.83 28.05 1.93
CA VAL A 230 14.01 26.90 1.48
C VAL A 230 14.56 25.57 2.05
N ALA A 231 15.89 25.45 2.13
CA ALA A 231 16.56 24.30 2.75
C ALA A 231 16.25 24.19 4.27
N ALA A 232 16.02 25.30 4.97
CA ALA A 232 15.59 25.29 6.36
C ALA A 232 14.15 24.80 6.52
N GLU A 233 13.23 25.17 5.63
CA GLU A 233 11.85 24.63 5.62
C GLU A 233 11.83 23.12 5.35
N ALA A 234 12.61 22.65 4.37
CA ALA A 234 12.73 21.21 4.13
C ALA A 234 13.35 20.45 5.33
N MET A 235 14.30 21.07 6.05
CA MET A 235 14.84 20.53 7.30
C MET A 235 13.83 20.53 8.46
N ARG A 236 12.86 21.46 8.53
CA ARG A 236 11.79 21.43 9.55
C ARG A 236 10.89 20.19 9.43
N LEU A 237 10.74 19.67 8.20
CA LEU A 237 10.09 18.41 7.87
C LEU A 237 10.98 17.17 8.07
N ASP A 238 12.16 17.30 8.71
CA ASP A 238 13.14 16.22 8.86
C ASP A 238 13.64 15.63 7.51
N VAL A 239 13.46 16.37 6.40
CA VAL A 239 13.90 15.98 5.04
C VAL A 239 15.19 16.70 4.67
N ILE A 240 16.32 15.97 4.70
CA ILE A 240 17.62 16.50 4.28
C ILE A 240 17.56 17.03 2.82
N PRO A 241 17.86 18.33 2.59
CA PRO A 241 17.85 18.94 1.27
C PRO A 241 18.83 18.30 0.28
N PRO A 242 18.56 18.36 -1.04
CA PRO A 242 19.53 17.96 -2.05
C PRO A 242 20.82 18.79 -1.93
N ALA A 243 21.98 18.15 -2.07
CA ALA A 243 23.30 18.78 -1.94
C ALA A 243 23.56 19.55 -0.61
N PHE A 244 22.80 19.30 0.46
CA PHE A 244 22.90 20.06 1.72
C PHE A 244 24.32 20.12 2.32
N GLU A 245 25.05 19.00 2.34
CA GLU A 245 26.44 18.96 2.82
C GLU A 245 27.42 19.73 1.91
N GLN A 246 27.09 19.93 0.64
CA GLN A 246 27.90 20.65 -0.33
C GLN A 246 27.62 22.17 -0.28
N LEU A 247 26.36 22.56 -0.05
CA LEU A 247 25.88 23.95 -0.17
C LEU A 247 25.84 24.72 1.17
N ARG A 248 25.55 24.06 2.31
CA ARG A 248 25.40 24.76 3.61
C ARG A 248 26.67 25.52 4.04
N ARG A 249 26.48 26.58 4.83
CA ARG A 249 27.57 27.33 5.48
C ARG A 249 28.44 26.41 6.36
N LYS A 250 29.77 26.55 6.28
CA LYS A 250 30.75 25.72 7.01
C LYS A 250 31.96 26.55 7.43
N LYS A 251 32.21 26.65 8.74
CA LYS A 251 33.29 27.50 9.34
C LYS A 251 34.69 27.19 8.79
N HIS A 252 34.99 25.93 8.44
CA HIS A 252 36.28 25.51 7.90
C HIS A 252 36.07 24.71 6.60
N ARG A 253 35.62 25.41 5.55
CA ARG A 253 35.39 24.88 4.20
C ARG A 253 36.71 24.83 3.40
N ARG A 254 37.09 23.64 2.89
CA ARG A 254 38.37 23.38 2.17
C ARG A 254 38.29 23.45 0.63
N LYS A 255 37.10 23.62 0.07
CA LYS A 255 36.81 23.72 -1.37
C LYS A 255 35.77 24.83 -1.55
N PRO A 256 35.73 25.54 -2.69
CA PRO A 256 34.71 26.55 -2.94
C PRO A 256 33.27 26.02 -2.77
N VAL A 257 32.29 26.91 -2.70
CA VAL A 257 30.89 26.50 -2.77
C VAL A 257 30.59 26.04 -4.20
N PRO A 258 30.03 24.84 -4.40
CA PRO A 258 29.55 24.40 -5.70
C PRO A 258 28.17 25.00 -5.99
N TYR A 259 28.14 26.28 -6.39
CA TYR A 259 26.90 27.01 -6.67
C TYR A 259 26.08 26.38 -7.80
N GLU A 260 26.72 25.62 -8.70
CA GLU A 260 26.07 24.85 -9.77
C GLU A 260 25.09 23.78 -9.28
N LEU A 261 25.17 23.40 -7.99
CA LEU A 261 24.24 22.45 -7.38
C LEU A 261 22.95 23.11 -6.83
N ILE A 262 22.85 24.44 -6.83
CA ILE A 262 21.68 25.14 -6.27
C ILE A 262 20.42 24.96 -7.14
N PRO A 263 20.43 25.17 -8.48
CA PRO A 263 19.22 25.06 -9.30
C PRO A 263 18.56 23.68 -9.21
N GLY A 264 19.36 22.61 -9.37
CA GLY A 264 18.89 21.23 -9.22
C GLY A 264 18.57 20.81 -7.78
N SER A 265 18.91 21.62 -6.78
CA SER A 265 18.43 21.46 -5.40
C SER A 265 17.08 22.14 -5.18
N LEU A 266 16.95 23.41 -5.61
CA LEU A 266 15.68 24.14 -5.60
C LEU A 266 14.61 23.40 -6.40
N ALA A 267 14.86 23.07 -7.67
CA ALA A 267 13.91 22.38 -8.55
C ALA A 267 13.40 21.04 -7.97
N ARG A 268 14.14 20.41 -7.05
CA ARG A 268 13.68 19.22 -6.31
C ARG A 268 12.83 19.61 -5.09
N MET A 269 13.20 20.63 -4.32
CA MET A 269 12.42 21.13 -3.18
C MET A 269 11.12 21.84 -3.59
N LEU A 270 11.02 22.34 -4.82
CA LEU A 270 9.79 22.90 -5.40
C LEU A 270 8.90 21.84 -6.11
N CYS A 271 9.33 20.57 -6.16
CA CYS A 271 8.66 19.54 -6.96
C CYS A 271 7.70 18.67 -6.13
N ALA A 272 6.41 18.73 -6.45
CA ALA A 272 5.38 17.91 -5.81
C ALA A 272 5.68 16.39 -5.90
N ASP A 273 6.20 15.90 -7.02
CA ASP A 273 6.60 14.48 -7.15
C ASP A 273 7.84 14.12 -6.32
N TRP A 274 8.73 15.07 -6.03
CA TRP A 274 9.82 14.84 -5.08
C TRP A 274 9.28 14.75 -3.66
N TRP A 275 8.42 15.69 -3.25
CA TRP A 275 7.73 15.65 -1.95
C TRP A 275 6.88 14.39 -1.78
N TYR A 276 6.17 13.95 -2.81
CA TYR A 276 5.40 12.69 -2.79
C TYR A 276 6.28 11.50 -2.43
N ARG A 277 7.47 11.39 -3.04
CA ARG A 277 8.44 10.33 -2.72
C ARG A 277 9.02 10.44 -1.29
N LYS A 278 9.08 11.65 -0.72
CA LYS A 278 9.54 11.89 0.68
C LYS A 278 8.44 11.59 1.69
N LEU A 279 7.28 12.20 1.53
CA LEU A 279 6.13 12.08 2.44
C LEU A 279 5.53 10.67 2.40
N TRP A 280 5.46 10.01 1.24
CA TRP A 280 5.03 8.60 1.18
C TRP A 280 6.02 7.65 1.87
N GLN A 281 7.32 7.90 1.74
CA GLN A 281 8.35 7.16 2.50
C GLN A 281 8.18 7.38 4.01
N MET A 282 8.08 8.63 4.45
CA MET A 282 7.91 9.00 5.86
C MET A 282 6.64 8.40 6.44
N ARG A 283 5.50 8.52 5.75
CA ARG A 283 4.22 7.88 6.06
C ARG A 283 4.38 6.38 6.29
N CYS A 284 5.04 5.67 5.38
CA CYS A 284 5.22 4.23 5.50
C CYS A 284 6.16 3.83 6.65
N GLU A 285 7.27 4.56 6.85
CA GLU A 285 8.18 4.30 7.97
C GLU A 285 7.51 4.62 9.32
N TRP A 286 6.76 5.72 9.43
CA TRP A 286 6.03 6.10 10.66
C TRP A 286 4.88 5.14 10.99
N ARG A 287 4.08 4.75 10.00
CA ARG A 287 3.02 3.74 10.09
C ARG A 287 3.56 2.43 10.66
N GLU A 288 4.69 1.96 10.13
CA GLU A 288 5.31 0.70 10.58
C GLU A 288 5.80 0.78 12.03
N GLU A 289 6.44 1.89 12.44
CA GLU A 289 6.92 2.05 13.82
C GLU A 289 5.75 2.19 14.81
N GLN A 290 4.60 2.76 14.41
CA GLN A 290 3.37 2.71 15.20
C GLN A 290 2.83 1.28 15.33
N LEU A 291 2.82 0.49 14.24
CA LEU A 291 2.44 -0.93 14.26
C LEU A 291 3.40 -1.81 15.10
N ARG A 292 4.70 -1.45 15.18
CA ARG A 292 5.66 -2.03 16.13
C ARG A 292 5.35 -1.63 17.59
N ALA A 293 4.94 -0.38 17.82
CA ALA A 293 4.56 0.11 19.15
C ALA A 293 3.37 -0.68 19.72
N VAL A 294 2.33 -0.92 18.93
CA VAL A 294 1.16 -1.71 19.36
C VAL A 294 1.33 -3.23 19.25
N CYS A 295 2.57 -3.73 19.12
CA CYS A 295 2.93 -5.15 19.02
C CYS A 295 2.33 -5.93 17.82
N LEU A 296 1.84 -5.28 16.76
CA LEU A 296 1.33 -5.98 15.58
C LEU A 296 2.46 -6.59 14.72
N VAL A 297 3.68 -6.06 14.88
CA VAL A 297 4.92 -6.64 14.32
C VAL A 297 5.61 -7.50 15.37
N ASN A 298 5.39 -8.82 15.35
CA ASN A 298 6.03 -9.78 16.25
C ASN A 298 5.98 -11.21 15.71
N LYS A 299 6.77 -12.12 16.30
CA LYS A 299 6.86 -13.56 15.99
C LYS A 299 5.51 -14.26 15.69
N LYS A 300 4.45 -13.93 16.43
CA LYS A 300 3.12 -14.56 16.37
C LYS A 300 2.11 -13.83 15.47
N ALA A 301 2.27 -12.53 15.25
CA ALA A 301 1.32 -11.71 14.48
C ALA A 301 1.80 -11.54 13.02
N SER A 302 2.62 -10.54 12.75
CA SER A 302 3.42 -10.48 11.51
C SER A 302 4.90 -10.36 11.86
N PRO A 303 5.75 -11.36 11.55
CA PRO A 303 7.17 -11.29 11.85
C PRO A 303 7.90 -10.36 10.87
N TYR A 304 8.96 -9.71 11.38
CA TYR A 304 9.87 -8.82 10.65
C TYR A 304 9.28 -7.48 10.20
N VAL A 305 8.04 -7.47 9.69
CA VAL A 305 7.34 -6.27 9.20
C VAL A 305 5.82 -6.51 9.21
N SER A 306 5.00 -5.46 9.20
CA SER A 306 3.54 -5.54 9.22
C SER A 306 2.95 -6.19 7.97
N TYR A 307 1.73 -6.71 8.10
CA TYR A 307 0.98 -7.29 6.99
C TYR A 307 0.64 -6.26 5.89
N GLU A 308 0.38 -5.01 6.28
CA GLU A 308 0.19 -3.87 5.36
C GLU A 308 1.43 -3.65 4.50
N ALA A 309 2.63 -3.62 5.09
CA ALA A 309 3.89 -3.45 4.37
C ALA A 309 4.17 -4.60 3.38
N VAL A 310 3.81 -5.84 3.70
CA VAL A 310 3.91 -6.99 2.79
C VAL A 310 2.97 -6.83 1.58
N ILE A 311 1.70 -6.43 1.81
CA ILE A 311 0.75 -6.15 0.72
C ILE A 311 1.26 -5.00 -0.16
N HIS A 312 1.70 -3.89 0.43
CA HIS A 312 2.27 -2.77 -0.32
C HIS A 312 3.49 -3.20 -1.15
N LYS A 313 4.34 -4.11 -0.65
CA LYS A 313 5.48 -4.63 -1.42
C LYS A 313 5.06 -5.56 -2.56
N ARG A 314 4.01 -6.36 -2.39
CA ARG A 314 3.40 -7.17 -3.47
C ARG A 314 2.82 -6.30 -4.57
N GLU A 315 2.04 -5.28 -4.21
CA GLU A 315 1.44 -4.37 -5.19
C GLU A 315 2.50 -3.50 -5.91
N GLN A 316 3.56 -3.09 -5.21
CA GLN A 316 4.71 -2.45 -5.86
C GLN A 316 5.36 -3.39 -6.89
N ARG A 317 5.59 -4.66 -6.55
CA ARG A 317 6.13 -5.66 -7.49
C ARG A 317 5.21 -5.87 -8.70
N ARG A 318 3.90 -5.97 -8.48
CA ARG A 318 2.89 -6.12 -9.56
C ARG A 318 2.95 -4.94 -10.53
N LYS A 319 2.89 -3.70 -10.01
CA LYS A 319 3.02 -2.47 -10.80
C LYS A 319 4.36 -2.33 -11.52
N SER A 320 5.47 -2.78 -10.91
CA SER A 320 6.77 -2.79 -11.59
C SER A 320 6.80 -3.78 -12.75
N LEU A 321 6.22 -4.98 -12.61
CA LEU A 321 6.16 -5.97 -13.67
C LEU A 321 5.26 -5.53 -14.84
N GLU A 322 4.10 -4.95 -14.51
CA GLU A 322 3.18 -4.31 -15.46
C GLU A 322 3.84 -3.15 -16.23
N PHE A 323 4.66 -2.34 -15.54
CA PHE A 323 5.50 -1.31 -16.16
C PHE A 323 6.56 -1.92 -17.08
N PHE A 324 7.29 -2.96 -16.66
CA PHE A 324 8.31 -3.59 -17.51
C PHE A 324 7.73 -4.22 -18.78
N ARG A 325 6.52 -4.79 -18.72
CA ARG A 325 5.81 -5.39 -19.87
C ARG A 325 5.35 -4.39 -20.92
N SER A 326 4.97 -3.19 -20.47
CA SER A 326 4.40 -2.12 -21.30
C SER A 326 5.45 -1.15 -21.87
N HIS A 327 6.73 -1.40 -21.60
CA HIS A 327 7.84 -0.59 -22.07
C HIS A 327 8.91 -1.44 -22.76
N GLU A 328 9.74 -0.78 -23.54
CA GLU A 328 10.88 -1.36 -24.27
C GLU A 328 12.03 -0.33 -24.28
N LEU A 329 13.20 -0.78 -24.68
CA LEU A 329 14.38 0.07 -24.89
C LEU A 329 14.64 0.16 -26.38
N VAL A 330 14.67 1.38 -26.92
CA VAL A 330 14.98 1.65 -28.34
C VAL A 330 16.31 2.39 -28.42
N ASN A 331 17.21 1.98 -29.31
CA ASN A 331 18.47 2.69 -29.56
C ASN A 331 18.32 3.77 -30.67
N ALA A 332 19.44 4.34 -31.13
CA ALA A 332 19.44 5.34 -32.20
C ALA A 332 19.37 4.74 -33.62
N GLU A 333 19.61 3.44 -33.76
CA GLU A 333 19.62 2.70 -35.04
C GLU A 333 18.25 2.05 -35.34
N GLY A 334 17.37 1.96 -34.33
CA GLY A 334 16.01 1.43 -34.43
C GLY A 334 15.80 0.10 -33.70
N ASP A 335 16.85 -0.52 -33.16
CA ASP A 335 16.75 -1.79 -32.43
C ASP A 335 15.88 -1.64 -31.18
N THR A 336 15.02 -2.62 -30.94
CA THR A 336 14.16 -2.73 -29.77
C THR A 336 14.58 -3.89 -28.86
N LEU A 337 14.63 -3.64 -27.55
CA LEU A 337 14.84 -4.68 -26.52
C LEU A 337 13.69 -4.66 -25.51
N ASP A 338 13.13 -5.84 -25.21
CA ASP A 338 12.09 -5.99 -24.20
C ASP A 338 12.62 -5.69 -22.79
N MET A 339 11.88 -4.89 -22.03
CA MET A 339 12.31 -4.43 -20.70
C MET A 339 12.12 -5.49 -19.60
N GLU A 340 11.17 -6.42 -19.73
CA GLU A 340 11.06 -7.58 -18.83
C GLU A 340 12.23 -8.54 -19.05
N GLU A 341 12.65 -8.81 -20.28
CA GLU A 341 13.83 -9.60 -20.61
C GLU A 341 15.13 -8.96 -20.09
N VAL A 342 15.35 -7.67 -20.36
CA VAL A 342 16.53 -6.92 -19.87
C VAL A 342 16.60 -6.93 -18.33
N VAL A 343 15.46 -6.75 -17.65
CA VAL A 343 15.39 -6.88 -16.18
C VAL A 343 15.69 -8.31 -15.71
N ASN A 344 15.15 -9.32 -16.40
CA ASN A 344 15.33 -10.73 -16.05
C ASN A 344 16.75 -11.24 -16.29
N ALA A 345 17.47 -10.75 -17.29
CA ALA A 345 18.90 -11.02 -17.50
C ALA A 345 19.80 -10.30 -16.47
N SER A 346 19.34 -9.17 -15.92
CA SER A 346 20.13 -8.32 -15.02
C SER A 346 20.28 -8.85 -13.59
N SER A 347 21.16 -8.21 -12.80
CA SER A 347 21.26 -8.46 -11.34
C SER A 347 20.07 -7.96 -10.50
N SER A 348 18.99 -7.51 -11.15
CA SER A 348 17.66 -7.32 -10.55
C SER A 348 16.95 -8.65 -10.34
N ASN A 349 17.17 -9.63 -11.22
CA ASN A 349 16.70 -11.01 -11.05
C ASN A 349 17.27 -11.63 -9.75
N PRO A 350 16.41 -12.09 -8.81
CA PRO A 350 16.86 -12.72 -7.57
C PRO A 350 17.80 -13.90 -7.79
N ALA A 351 17.58 -14.72 -8.82
CA ALA A 351 18.38 -15.90 -9.11
C ALA A 351 19.82 -15.54 -9.53
N HIS A 352 19.99 -14.60 -10.48
CA HIS A 352 21.33 -14.13 -10.88
C HIS A 352 22.03 -13.43 -9.72
N ARG A 353 21.33 -12.60 -8.94
CA ARG A 353 21.86 -11.96 -7.73
C ARG A 353 22.35 -12.97 -6.70
N ARG A 354 21.57 -14.01 -6.42
CA ARG A 354 21.91 -15.10 -5.50
C ARG A 354 23.14 -15.87 -5.99
N ASN A 355 23.17 -16.22 -7.28
CA ASN A 355 24.28 -16.95 -7.88
C ASN A 355 25.60 -16.13 -7.85
N GLU A 356 25.55 -14.82 -8.16
CA GLU A 356 26.72 -13.92 -8.04
C GLU A 356 27.24 -13.85 -6.60
N MET A 357 26.35 -13.76 -5.60
CA MET A 357 26.75 -13.75 -4.19
C MET A 357 27.37 -15.08 -3.75
N MET A 358 26.82 -16.22 -4.17
CA MET A 358 27.37 -17.54 -3.87
C MET A 358 28.76 -17.73 -4.50
N ALA A 359 28.93 -17.36 -5.78
CA ALA A 359 30.23 -17.40 -6.46
C ALA A 359 31.26 -16.48 -5.78
N CYS A 360 30.86 -15.27 -5.37
CA CYS A 360 31.73 -14.36 -4.65
C CYS A 360 32.13 -14.88 -3.25
N VAL A 361 31.25 -15.62 -2.55
CA VAL A 361 31.59 -16.26 -1.27
C VAL A 361 32.52 -17.46 -1.47
N LYS A 362 32.26 -18.35 -2.43
CA LYS A 362 33.19 -19.47 -2.71
C LYS A 362 34.55 -18.97 -3.20
N GLY A 363 34.60 -17.86 -3.93
CA GLY A 363 35.85 -17.18 -4.28
C GLY A 363 36.66 -16.72 -3.05
N LEU A 364 35.99 -16.23 -2.00
CA LEU A 364 36.64 -15.88 -0.73
C LEU A 364 37.09 -17.10 0.08
N GLU A 365 36.30 -18.17 0.07
CA GLU A 365 36.64 -19.45 0.71
C GLU A 365 37.91 -20.06 0.10
N LEU A 366 37.99 -20.16 -1.23
CA LEU A 366 39.17 -20.65 -1.96
C LEU A 366 40.41 -19.81 -1.66
N ILE A 367 40.28 -18.48 -1.63
CA ILE A 367 41.40 -17.58 -1.28
C ILE A 367 41.86 -17.81 0.18
N ALA A 368 40.94 -18.02 1.12
CA ALA A 368 41.29 -18.31 2.51
C ALA A 368 41.97 -19.68 2.68
N GLU A 369 41.53 -20.69 1.92
CA GLU A 369 42.14 -22.01 1.82
C GLU A 369 43.57 -21.91 1.29
N MET A 370 43.78 -21.25 0.13
CA MET A 370 45.11 -20.98 -0.45
C MET A 370 46.06 -20.22 0.49
N ARG A 371 45.52 -19.33 1.35
CA ARG A 371 46.30 -18.53 2.30
C ARG A 371 46.48 -19.20 3.67
N GLY A 372 45.96 -20.41 3.87
CA GLY A 372 45.98 -21.12 5.15
C GLY A 372 45.28 -20.37 6.29
N GLU A 373 44.34 -19.48 5.97
CA GLU A 373 43.62 -18.63 6.92
C GLU A 373 42.49 -19.43 7.61
N CYS A 374 41.66 -18.77 8.42
CA CYS A 374 40.48 -19.40 9.04
C CYS A 374 39.24 -18.51 8.91
N ALA A 375 38.08 -19.15 8.79
CA ALA A 375 36.78 -18.50 8.74
C ALA A 375 36.08 -18.54 10.11
N VAL A 376 35.52 -17.42 10.53
CA VAL A 376 34.72 -17.29 11.76
C VAL A 376 33.39 -16.66 11.39
N PHE A 377 32.31 -17.26 11.87
CA PHE A 377 30.96 -16.74 11.76
C PHE A 377 30.61 -15.97 13.04
N TYR A 378 30.22 -14.71 12.91
CA TYR A 378 29.82 -13.86 14.02
C TYR A 378 28.35 -13.50 13.93
N THR A 379 27.68 -13.45 15.07
CA THR A 379 26.33 -12.89 15.21
C THR A 379 26.37 -11.76 16.22
N ILE A 380 25.83 -10.60 15.84
CA ILE A 380 25.76 -9.38 16.65
C ILE A 380 24.30 -8.92 16.70
N THR A 381 23.74 -8.92 17.90
CA THR A 381 22.36 -8.47 18.19
C THR A 381 22.37 -7.00 18.64
N CYS A 382 21.28 -6.27 18.46
CA CYS A 382 21.08 -4.99 19.16
C CYS A 382 20.77 -5.20 20.66
N PRO A 383 21.00 -4.18 21.51
CA PRO A 383 20.52 -4.19 22.89
C PRO A 383 19.02 -4.35 23.03
N SER A 384 18.53 -4.79 24.21
CA SER A 384 17.09 -4.98 24.46
C SER A 384 16.27 -3.72 24.19
N ARG A 385 16.85 -2.53 24.41
CA ARG A 385 16.17 -1.24 24.23
C ARG A 385 15.70 -0.92 22.80
N PHE A 386 16.17 -1.67 21.78
CA PHE A 386 15.70 -1.58 20.39
C PHE A 386 14.57 -2.56 20.05
N HIS A 387 14.47 -3.67 20.78
CA HIS A 387 13.50 -4.74 20.53
C HIS A 387 12.11 -4.35 21.05
N ALA A 388 11.13 -4.23 20.15
CA ALA A 388 9.78 -3.76 20.49
C ALA A 388 8.94 -4.79 21.26
N THR A 389 9.18 -6.09 21.01
CA THR A 389 8.44 -7.20 21.63
C THR A 389 9.37 -8.29 22.13
N LEU A 390 8.89 -9.08 23.09
CA LEU A 390 9.53 -10.30 23.55
C LEU A 390 9.18 -11.50 22.64
N ASN A 391 9.92 -12.61 22.75
CA ASN A 391 9.70 -13.85 22.00
C ASN A 391 8.26 -14.43 22.13
N ASN A 392 7.55 -14.09 23.21
CA ASN A 392 6.17 -14.53 23.45
C ASN A 392 5.11 -13.60 22.80
N GLY A 393 5.52 -12.51 22.16
CA GLY A 393 4.64 -11.51 21.52
C GLY A 393 4.15 -10.38 22.43
N ARG A 394 4.54 -10.35 23.71
CA ARG A 394 4.21 -9.24 24.63
C ARG A 394 5.11 -8.01 24.39
N PRO A 395 4.68 -6.79 24.79
CA PRO A 395 5.54 -5.62 24.90
C PRO A 395 6.86 -5.92 25.62
N ASN A 396 7.97 -5.36 25.12
CA ASN A 396 9.22 -5.34 25.88
C ASN A 396 9.27 -4.08 26.76
N PRO A 397 9.29 -4.19 28.11
CA PRO A 397 9.33 -3.03 29.00
C PRO A 397 10.63 -2.22 28.89
N LYS A 398 11.70 -2.79 28.34
CA LYS A 398 12.97 -2.07 28.09
C LYS A 398 12.98 -1.23 26.81
N TRP A 399 11.94 -1.31 25.97
CA TRP A 399 11.97 -0.68 24.64
C TRP A 399 11.86 0.86 24.70
N THR A 400 12.86 1.53 24.15
CA THR A 400 13.02 3.00 24.19
C THR A 400 12.33 3.71 23.01
N SER A 401 11.22 3.16 22.49
CA SER A 401 10.56 3.60 21.24
C SER A 401 11.49 3.66 20.01
N ALA A 402 12.64 2.98 20.07
CA ALA A 402 13.68 3.06 19.06
C ALA A 402 13.27 2.33 17.76
N THR A 403 13.47 3.03 16.65
CA THR A 403 13.12 2.60 15.30
C THR A 403 14.04 1.49 14.80
N VAL A 404 13.55 0.70 13.85
CA VAL A 404 14.37 -0.25 13.07
C VAL A 404 15.56 0.45 12.43
N ARG A 405 15.34 1.68 11.91
CA ARG A 405 16.39 2.50 11.29
C ARG A 405 17.52 2.81 12.27
N GLN A 406 17.19 3.31 13.47
CA GLN A 406 18.17 3.59 14.53
C GLN A 406 18.93 2.32 14.96
N SER A 407 18.29 1.14 14.95
CA SER A 407 18.98 -0.14 15.22
C SER A 407 20.02 -0.49 14.14
N SER A 408 19.75 -0.18 12.86
CA SER A 408 20.73 -0.30 11.78
C SER A 408 21.92 0.64 11.98
N ASP A 409 21.63 1.91 12.27
CA ASP A 409 22.65 2.95 12.35
C ASP A 409 23.52 2.81 13.62
N TYR A 410 22.97 2.27 14.72
CA TYR A 410 23.73 1.78 15.88
C TYR A 410 24.81 0.77 15.48
N LEU A 411 24.44 -0.30 14.76
CA LEU A 411 25.40 -1.33 14.33
C LEU A 411 26.44 -0.79 13.35
N VAL A 412 26.05 0.14 12.45
CA VAL A 412 27.00 0.85 11.56
C VAL A 412 28.03 1.65 12.37
N ASN A 413 27.60 2.41 13.38
CA ASN A 413 28.46 3.24 14.21
C ASN A 413 29.40 2.40 15.11
N MET A 414 28.86 1.36 15.75
CA MET A 414 29.65 0.38 16.51
C MET A 414 30.73 -0.27 15.63
N PHE A 415 30.37 -0.68 14.41
CA PHE A 415 31.31 -1.30 13.47
C PHE A 415 32.32 -0.30 12.88
N ALA A 416 31.97 0.98 12.74
CA ALA A 416 32.92 2.02 12.37
C ALA A 416 33.98 2.24 13.45
N ALA A 417 33.57 2.29 14.72
CA ALA A 417 34.49 2.38 15.87
C ALA A 417 35.39 1.14 15.98
N PHE A 418 34.83 -0.06 15.84
CA PHE A 418 35.59 -1.31 15.77
C PHE A 418 36.63 -1.30 14.63
N ARG A 419 36.27 -0.88 13.41
CA ARG A 419 37.23 -0.77 12.29
C ARG A 419 38.35 0.23 12.57
N LYS A 420 38.08 1.35 13.25
CA LYS A 420 39.12 2.30 13.69
C LYS A 420 40.09 1.66 14.69
N ALA A 421 39.58 0.86 15.63
CA ALA A 421 40.40 0.13 16.59
C ALA A 421 41.24 -0.99 15.93
N MET A 422 40.64 -1.78 15.02
CA MET A 422 41.34 -2.78 14.20
C MET A 422 42.52 -2.15 13.44
N HIS A 423 42.31 -0.99 12.81
CA HIS A 423 43.36 -0.25 12.11
C HIS A 423 44.50 0.19 13.05
N LYS A 424 44.19 0.74 14.24
CA LYS A 424 45.21 1.11 15.23
C LYS A 424 46.00 -0.12 15.73
N ALA A 425 45.38 -1.29 15.78
CA ALA A 425 46.00 -2.55 16.19
C ALA A 425 46.70 -3.31 15.05
N GLY A 426 46.74 -2.76 13.81
CA GLY A 426 47.29 -3.45 12.64
C GLY A 426 46.50 -4.67 12.15
N LEU A 427 45.34 -4.97 12.77
CA LEU A 427 44.53 -6.15 12.50
C LEU A 427 43.70 -5.98 11.22
N ARG A 428 43.69 -7.00 10.36
CA ARG A 428 43.01 -6.97 9.06
C ARG A 428 42.23 -8.27 8.82
N TRP A 429 41.07 -8.14 8.17
CA TRP A 429 40.14 -9.24 7.86
C TRP A 429 39.26 -8.88 6.65
N TYR A 430 38.74 -9.86 5.94
CA TYR A 430 37.85 -9.69 4.78
C TYR A 430 36.66 -10.64 4.89
N GLY A 431 35.61 -10.41 4.10
CA GLY A 431 34.41 -11.22 4.20
C GLY A 431 33.15 -10.49 3.76
N VAL A 432 32.02 -10.90 4.36
CA VAL A 432 30.69 -10.38 4.04
C VAL A 432 29.84 -10.25 5.30
N ARG A 433 29.12 -9.11 5.40
CA ARG A 433 28.10 -8.83 6.42
C ARG A 433 26.72 -8.98 5.81
N VAL A 434 25.89 -9.84 6.40
CA VAL A 434 24.43 -9.90 6.21
C VAL A 434 23.76 -9.12 7.35
N ALA A 435 22.75 -8.33 7.04
CA ALA A 435 21.84 -7.71 8.00
C ALA A 435 20.46 -8.33 7.80
N GLU A 436 19.95 -8.99 8.83
CA GLU A 436 18.63 -9.64 8.87
C GLU A 436 17.73 -8.93 9.92
N PRO A 437 16.39 -9.02 9.78
CA PRO A 437 15.46 -8.64 10.84
C PRO A 437 15.38 -9.73 11.90
N HIS A 438 15.42 -9.31 13.17
CA HIS A 438 14.85 -10.09 14.26
C HIS A 438 13.32 -10.10 14.19
N HIS A 439 12.65 -11.04 14.87
CA HIS A 439 11.19 -11.26 14.77
C HIS A 439 10.27 -10.02 14.92
N ASP A 440 10.75 -8.93 15.53
CA ASP A 440 10.07 -7.65 15.77
C ASP A 440 10.54 -6.50 14.85
N GLY A 441 11.30 -6.83 13.79
CA GLY A 441 11.90 -5.89 12.83
C GLY A 441 13.26 -5.34 13.24
N THR A 442 13.72 -5.50 14.49
CA THR A 442 15.02 -4.98 14.95
C THR A 442 16.19 -5.61 14.21
N VAL A 443 17.15 -4.81 13.74
CA VAL A 443 18.28 -5.31 12.94
C VAL A 443 19.23 -6.16 13.78
N HIS A 444 19.63 -7.32 13.27
CA HIS A 444 20.82 -8.04 13.73
C HIS A 444 21.79 -8.28 12.56
N TRP A 445 23.08 -8.47 12.87
CA TRP A 445 24.12 -8.69 11.85
C TRP A 445 24.75 -10.08 11.99
N HIS A 446 24.86 -10.75 10.85
CA HIS A 446 25.67 -11.95 10.67
C HIS A 446 26.89 -11.62 9.82
N LEU A 447 28.07 -12.06 10.22
CA LEU A 447 29.31 -11.80 9.49
C LEU A 447 30.07 -13.10 9.25
N LEU A 448 30.34 -13.42 7.99
CA LEU A 448 31.32 -14.44 7.60
C LEU A 448 32.65 -13.73 7.35
N CYS A 449 33.65 -13.99 8.20
CA CYS A 449 34.92 -13.28 8.19
C CYS A 449 36.10 -14.24 8.09
N PHE A 450 37.03 -13.93 7.18
CA PHE A 450 38.28 -14.65 6.96
C PHE A 450 39.46 -13.84 7.51
N MET A 451 40.36 -14.52 8.23
CA MET A 451 41.51 -13.90 8.91
C MET A 451 42.63 -14.92 9.18
N ARG A 452 43.84 -14.42 9.46
CA ARG A 452 44.97 -15.25 9.88
C ARG A 452 44.67 -15.96 11.21
N LYS A 453 45.05 -17.24 11.30
CA LYS A 453 44.81 -18.11 12.46
C LYS A 453 45.31 -17.51 13.79
N LYS A 454 46.46 -16.82 13.77
CA LYS A 454 47.03 -16.13 14.94
C LYS A 454 46.22 -14.91 15.40
N ASP A 455 45.70 -14.12 14.46
CA ASP A 455 44.99 -12.86 14.74
C ASP A 455 43.57 -13.10 15.26
N ARG A 456 43.00 -14.29 15.02
CA ARG A 456 41.62 -14.70 15.37
C ARG A 456 41.21 -14.37 16.81
N LYS A 457 42.06 -14.67 17.80
CA LYS A 457 41.73 -14.42 19.23
C LYS A 457 41.55 -12.92 19.48
N SER A 458 42.53 -12.12 19.05
CA SER A 458 42.55 -10.66 19.21
C SER A 458 41.38 -9.98 18.49
N ILE A 459 41.10 -10.37 17.24
CA ILE A 459 39.98 -9.85 16.45
C ILE A 459 38.64 -10.17 17.13
N THR A 460 38.46 -11.41 17.60
CA THR A 460 37.24 -11.85 18.29
C THR A 460 37.03 -11.13 19.62
N ALA A 461 38.09 -10.96 20.42
CA ALA A 461 38.03 -10.23 21.68
C ALA A 461 37.72 -8.73 21.47
N LEU A 462 38.36 -8.10 20.48
CA LEU A 462 38.11 -6.69 20.14
C LEU A 462 36.68 -6.47 19.62
N LEU A 463 36.18 -7.34 18.74
CA LEU A 463 34.81 -7.25 18.23
C LEU A 463 33.78 -7.47 19.35
N ARG A 464 34.01 -8.47 20.23
CA ARG A 464 33.18 -8.68 21.41
C ARG A 464 33.16 -7.44 22.30
N LYS A 465 34.32 -6.84 22.58
CA LYS A 465 34.43 -5.61 23.40
C LYS A 465 33.57 -4.48 22.87
N PHE A 466 33.49 -4.27 21.55
CA PHE A 466 32.59 -3.26 20.97
C PHE A 466 31.11 -3.68 21.00
N ALA A 467 30.79 -4.94 20.70
CA ALA A 467 29.41 -5.44 20.67
C ALA A 467 28.71 -5.45 22.05
N ILE A 468 29.45 -5.69 23.15
CA ILE A 468 28.91 -5.76 24.52
C ILE A 468 29.07 -4.48 25.33
N ARG A 469 29.66 -3.42 24.76
CA ARG A 469 30.00 -2.18 25.48
C ARG A 469 28.76 -1.42 25.97
N GLU A 470 27.74 -1.35 25.11
CA GLU A 470 26.55 -0.54 25.34
C GLU A 470 25.45 -1.39 25.97
N ASP A 471 24.76 -0.84 26.97
CA ASP A 471 23.82 -1.55 27.84
C ASP A 471 24.46 -2.81 28.47
N ARG A 472 25.76 -2.74 28.80
CA ARG A 472 26.59 -3.86 29.29
C ARG A 472 25.96 -4.60 30.47
N GLU A 473 25.33 -3.88 31.38
CA GLU A 473 24.67 -4.40 32.58
C GLU A 473 23.53 -5.38 32.24
N GLU A 474 22.81 -5.20 31.12
CA GLU A 474 21.69 -6.07 30.73
C GLU A 474 22.11 -7.54 30.51
N LEU A 475 23.41 -7.78 30.31
CA LEU A 475 23.99 -9.09 29.98
C LEU A 475 24.50 -9.86 31.20
N GLY A 476 24.67 -9.22 32.36
CA GLY A 476 25.25 -9.85 33.56
C GLY A 476 26.60 -10.54 33.25
N THR A 477 26.68 -11.86 33.45
CA THR A 477 27.81 -12.70 33.01
C THR A 477 27.65 -13.26 31.59
N ASN A 478 26.41 -13.41 31.10
CA ASN A 478 26.10 -14.06 29.84
C ASN A 478 26.08 -13.09 28.65
N THR A 479 27.21 -12.95 27.96
CA THR A 479 27.33 -12.15 26.73
C THR A 479 26.71 -12.80 25.48
N GLY A 480 26.25 -14.05 25.58
CA GLY A 480 25.73 -14.85 24.46
C GLY A 480 24.46 -14.32 23.75
N PRO A 481 23.54 -13.58 24.39
CA PRO A 481 22.42 -12.94 23.69
C PRO A 481 22.87 -11.83 22.72
N ARG A 482 23.98 -11.15 23.04
CA ARG A 482 24.49 -10.00 22.28
C ARG A 482 25.53 -10.37 21.23
N PHE A 483 26.44 -11.29 21.56
CA PHE A 483 27.57 -11.64 20.71
C PHE A 483 27.85 -13.14 20.72
N LYS A 484 27.81 -13.76 19.52
CA LYS A 484 28.23 -15.15 19.30
C LYS A 484 29.34 -15.19 18.25
N SER A 485 30.27 -16.12 18.42
CA SER A 485 31.42 -16.34 17.54
C SER A 485 31.68 -17.83 17.37
N GLU A 486 31.45 -18.36 16.17
CA GLU A 486 31.66 -19.77 15.82
C GLU A 486 32.85 -19.90 14.85
N LEU A 487 33.85 -20.69 15.22
CA LEU A 487 34.91 -21.08 14.30
C LEU A 487 34.35 -22.14 13.35
N ILE A 488 34.38 -21.86 12.05
CA ILE A 488 33.89 -22.80 11.05
C ILE A 488 34.84 -24.00 10.97
N ASN A 489 34.28 -25.19 11.11
CA ASN A 489 35.02 -26.45 11.02
C ASN A 489 34.69 -27.12 9.67
N PRO A 490 35.66 -27.34 8.77
CA PRO A 490 35.43 -27.98 7.47
C PRO A 490 34.71 -29.33 7.56
N ARG A 491 34.89 -30.09 8.65
CA ARG A 491 34.18 -31.38 8.88
C ARG A 491 32.67 -31.22 9.14
N LYS A 492 32.17 -30.01 9.41
CA LYS A 492 30.75 -29.70 9.65
C LYS A 492 30.09 -28.93 8.50
N GLY A 493 30.88 -28.35 7.60
CA GLY A 493 30.41 -27.51 6.51
C GLY A 493 31.45 -26.47 6.10
N THR A 494 31.31 -25.93 4.89
CA THR A 494 32.22 -24.91 4.36
C THR A 494 31.77 -23.51 4.76
N PRO A 495 32.67 -22.51 4.76
CA PRO A 495 32.31 -21.09 4.88
C PRO A 495 31.10 -20.68 4.02
N THR A 496 31.02 -21.20 2.80
CA THR A 496 29.92 -21.01 1.84
C THR A 496 28.63 -21.64 2.32
N SER A 497 28.64 -22.90 2.80
CA SER A 497 27.41 -23.55 3.28
C SER A 497 26.85 -22.88 4.54
N TYR A 498 27.72 -22.38 5.42
CA TYR A 498 27.32 -21.62 6.61
C TYR A 498 26.52 -20.35 6.28
N ILE A 499 26.89 -19.60 5.24
CA ILE A 499 26.19 -18.37 4.85
C ILE A 499 25.10 -18.57 3.78
N ALA A 500 25.11 -19.69 3.04
CA ALA A 500 24.13 -20.00 2.00
C ALA A 500 22.67 -19.87 2.48
N LYS A 501 22.38 -20.32 3.70
CA LYS A 501 21.05 -20.21 4.32
C LYS A 501 20.58 -18.75 4.44
N TYR A 502 21.48 -17.86 4.88
CA TYR A 502 21.22 -16.43 5.03
C TYR A 502 21.09 -15.75 3.65
N ILE A 503 21.89 -16.17 2.66
CA ILE A 503 21.77 -15.68 1.28
C ILE A 503 20.39 -16.02 0.71
N SER A 504 19.97 -17.29 0.74
CA SER A 504 18.65 -17.70 0.22
C SER A 504 17.48 -17.10 1.00
N LYS A 505 17.54 -17.07 2.35
CA LYS A 505 16.53 -16.40 3.21
C LYS A 505 16.22 -14.96 2.80
N ASN A 506 17.22 -14.20 2.37
CA ASN A 506 17.11 -12.75 2.14
C ASN A 506 16.72 -12.38 0.71
N ILE A 507 16.82 -13.32 -0.23
CA ILE A 507 16.70 -13.05 -1.67
C ILE A 507 15.41 -13.65 -2.24
N ASP A 508 15.31 -14.98 -2.28
CA ASP A 508 14.25 -15.70 -3.01
C ASP A 508 13.64 -16.90 -2.25
N GLY A 509 14.21 -17.32 -1.12
CA GLY A 509 13.83 -18.54 -0.42
C GLY A 509 14.12 -19.84 -1.19
N ARG A 510 14.88 -19.79 -2.30
CA ARG A 510 15.05 -20.94 -3.21
C ARG A 510 15.92 -22.02 -2.57
N GLY A 511 15.41 -23.26 -2.65
CA GLY A 511 15.98 -24.42 -1.97
C GLY A 511 15.52 -24.58 -0.51
N LEU A 512 14.68 -23.68 0.00
CA LEU A 512 14.23 -23.66 1.40
C LEU A 512 12.69 -23.80 1.56
N ALA A 513 11.98 -24.20 0.50
CA ALA A 513 10.51 -24.21 0.48
C ALA A 513 9.86 -25.18 1.50
N GLN A 514 10.56 -26.26 1.86
CA GLN A 514 10.15 -27.22 2.89
C GLN A 514 10.70 -26.89 4.29
N GLU A 515 11.56 -25.87 4.43
CA GLU A 515 12.13 -25.48 5.72
C GLU A 515 11.24 -24.47 6.46
N ILE A 516 11.17 -24.64 7.79
CA ILE A 516 10.48 -23.74 8.71
C ILE A 516 11.50 -22.91 9.48
N SER A 517 11.27 -21.60 9.59
CA SER A 517 12.10 -20.72 10.41
C SER A 517 11.95 -21.05 11.90
N LYS A 518 13.06 -21.39 12.58
CA LYS A 518 13.10 -21.50 14.05
C LYS A 518 12.73 -20.17 14.74
N GLU A 519 12.92 -19.05 14.05
CA GLU A 519 12.60 -17.72 14.57
C GLU A 519 11.11 -17.38 14.45
N THR A 520 10.44 -17.72 13.34
CA THR A 520 9.06 -17.26 13.07
C THR A 520 8.00 -18.36 13.00
N GLY A 521 8.39 -19.63 12.88
CA GLY A 521 7.46 -20.75 12.68
C GLY A 521 6.82 -20.83 11.28
N ARG A 522 7.19 -19.94 10.34
CA ARG A 522 6.67 -19.92 8.96
C ARG A 522 7.66 -20.51 7.95
N SER A 523 7.19 -20.82 6.73
CA SER A 523 8.05 -21.33 5.65
C SER A 523 9.15 -20.32 5.31
N LEU A 524 10.34 -20.79 4.91
CA LEU A 524 11.43 -19.87 4.54
C LEU A 524 11.17 -19.12 3.22
N ARG A 525 10.15 -19.50 2.43
CA ARG A 525 9.66 -18.72 1.27
C ARG A 525 8.91 -17.46 1.72
N ASP A 526 7.95 -17.59 2.64
CA ASP A 526 7.17 -16.45 3.15
C ASP A 526 8.06 -15.46 3.91
N ASN A 527 8.99 -16.00 4.70
CA ASN A 527 9.99 -15.19 5.39
C ASN A 527 10.84 -14.37 4.41
N ALA A 528 11.22 -14.91 3.25
CA ALA A 528 12.00 -14.17 2.26
C ALA A 528 11.23 -12.98 1.66
N GLU A 529 9.90 -13.06 1.55
CA GLU A 529 9.10 -11.89 1.16
C GLU A 529 9.03 -10.84 2.27
N ASN A 530 8.74 -11.23 3.52
CA ASN A 530 8.73 -10.31 4.67
C ASN A 530 10.08 -9.61 4.85
N VAL A 531 11.20 -10.33 4.70
CA VAL A 531 12.56 -9.77 4.79
C VAL A 531 12.85 -8.78 3.65
N ASN A 532 12.40 -9.07 2.42
CA ASN A 532 12.50 -8.12 1.29
C ASN A 532 11.64 -6.86 1.49
N ALA A 533 10.45 -6.99 2.07
CA ALA A 533 9.58 -5.86 2.39
C ALA A 533 10.21 -4.97 3.48
N TRP A 534 10.65 -5.58 4.58
CA TRP A 534 11.41 -4.95 5.67
C TRP A 534 12.64 -4.18 5.17
N ALA A 535 13.51 -4.84 4.40
CA ALA A 535 14.76 -4.24 3.92
C ALA A 535 14.49 -3.04 2.98
N SER A 536 13.44 -3.14 2.16
CA SER A 536 12.99 -2.07 1.28
C SER A 536 12.38 -0.89 2.05
N LEU A 537 11.64 -1.16 3.12
CA LEU A 537 10.93 -0.15 3.91
C LEU A 537 11.91 0.69 4.75
N HIS A 538 12.72 0.03 5.59
CA HIS A 538 13.66 0.72 6.50
C HIS A 538 15.00 1.09 5.84
N ARG A 539 15.12 0.91 4.51
CA ARG A 539 16.30 1.20 3.68
C ARG A 539 17.58 0.49 4.19
N VAL A 540 17.46 -0.78 4.57
CA VAL A 540 18.56 -1.59 5.12
C VAL A 540 19.29 -2.35 4.02
N GLN A 541 20.57 -2.02 3.78
CA GLN A 541 21.43 -2.79 2.87
C GLN A 541 21.77 -4.16 3.49
N GLN A 542 20.99 -5.20 3.12
CA GLN A 542 21.14 -6.58 3.59
C GLN A 542 22.57 -7.11 3.43
N PHE A 543 23.18 -7.02 2.24
CA PHE A 543 24.50 -7.59 1.97
C PHE A 543 25.60 -6.54 1.80
N ARG A 544 26.74 -6.73 2.47
CA ARG A 544 27.95 -5.92 2.25
C ARG A 544 29.22 -6.75 2.35
N PHE A 545 29.85 -6.98 1.20
CA PHE A 545 31.22 -7.49 1.11
C PHE A 545 32.23 -6.41 1.52
N PHE A 546 33.37 -6.82 2.10
CA PHE A 546 34.46 -5.94 2.52
C PHE A 546 35.82 -6.62 2.37
N GLY A 547 36.86 -5.83 2.10
CA GLY A 547 38.23 -6.33 1.91
C GLY A 547 38.50 -6.94 0.53
N ILE A 548 37.61 -6.76 -0.45
CA ILE A 548 37.75 -7.24 -1.83
C ILE A 548 37.73 -6.10 -2.88
N PRO A 549 38.27 -6.35 -4.09
CA PRO A 549 37.99 -5.59 -5.31
C PRO A 549 36.51 -5.37 -5.61
N GLY A 550 36.20 -4.39 -6.46
CA GLY A 550 34.82 -3.99 -6.76
C GLY A 550 34.06 -5.01 -7.61
N ARG A 551 32.88 -5.45 -7.15
CA ARG A 551 31.97 -6.30 -7.94
C ARG A 551 31.35 -5.61 -9.16
N GLN A 552 31.27 -4.28 -9.19
CA GLN A 552 30.81 -3.58 -10.40
C GLN A 552 31.87 -3.65 -11.51
N ALA A 553 33.15 -3.45 -11.20
CA ALA A 553 34.23 -3.63 -12.18
C ALA A 553 34.26 -5.05 -12.78
N TYR A 554 34.00 -6.08 -11.95
CA TYR A 554 33.81 -7.46 -12.41
C TYR A 554 32.65 -7.59 -13.42
N ARG A 555 31.53 -6.89 -13.22
CA ARG A 555 30.39 -6.90 -14.15
C ARG A 555 30.72 -6.18 -15.47
N GLU A 556 31.36 -5.02 -15.40
CA GLU A 556 31.79 -4.30 -16.62
C GLU A 556 32.81 -5.12 -17.43
N LEU A 557 33.74 -5.83 -16.77
CA LEU A 557 34.69 -6.72 -17.44
C LEU A 557 34.00 -7.90 -18.14
N ARG A 558 32.94 -8.47 -17.56
CA ARG A 558 32.12 -9.50 -18.22
C ARG A 558 31.32 -8.94 -19.40
N LEU A 559 30.83 -7.71 -19.30
CA LEU A 559 30.15 -7.03 -20.40
C LEU A 559 31.13 -6.79 -21.56
N LEU A 560 32.35 -6.30 -21.25
CA LEU A 560 33.43 -6.10 -22.22
C LEU A 560 33.87 -7.42 -22.89
N ALA A 561 34.01 -8.50 -22.11
CA ALA A 561 34.32 -9.83 -22.66
C ALA A 561 33.23 -10.33 -23.63
N GLY A 562 31.96 -10.20 -23.24
CA GLY A 562 30.83 -10.58 -24.10
C GLY A 562 30.65 -9.67 -25.34
N GLN A 563 31.10 -8.40 -25.27
CA GLN A 563 31.17 -7.50 -26.42
C GLN A 563 32.32 -7.91 -27.37
N ALA A 564 33.51 -8.17 -26.83
CA ALA A 564 34.65 -8.63 -27.60
C ALA A 564 34.37 -9.97 -28.30
N ALA A 565 33.76 -10.94 -27.61
CA ALA A 565 33.40 -12.24 -28.20
C ALA A 565 32.48 -12.08 -29.43
N ARG A 566 31.49 -11.17 -29.39
CA ARG A 566 30.64 -10.88 -30.56
C ARG A 566 31.39 -10.19 -31.70
N ALA A 567 32.30 -9.27 -31.38
CA ALA A 567 33.10 -8.54 -32.39
C ALA A 567 34.25 -9.35 -32.99
N GLN A 568 34.65 -10.48 -32.38
CA GLN A 568 35.82 -11.25 -32.79
C GLN A 568 35.53 -12.46 -33.67
N GLY A 569 34.26 -12.91 -33.78
CA GLY A 569 33.87 -14.07 -34.60
C GLY A 569 34.55 -15.37 -34.16
N ASP A 570 34.83 -16.28 -35.10
CA ASP A 570 35.45 -17.60 -34.87
C ASP A 570 36.94 -17.57 -34.45
N LYS A 571 37.41 -16.47 -33.85
CA LYS A 571 38.75 -16.43 -33.26
C LYS A 571 38.83 -17.39 -32.07
N LYS A 572 39.97 -18.08 -31.96
CA LYS A 572 40.21 -19.12 -30.94
C LYS A 572 39.90 -18.60 -29.53
N ALA A 573 39.06 -19.33 -28.80
CA ALA A 573 38.73 -19.03 -27.42
C ALA A 573 40.01 -18.89 -26.55
N GLY A 574 40.09 -17.81 -25.78
CA GLY A 574 41.28 -17.47 -24.99
C GLY A 574 42.31 -16.58 -25.69
N ALA A 575 42.02 -16.06 -26.88
CA ALA A 575 42.79 -14.94 -27.44
C ALA A 575 42.69 -13.70 -26.52
N PRO A 576 43.78 -12.93 -26.32
CA PRO A 576 43.74 -11.70 -25.52
C PRO A 576 42.75 -10.67 -26.07
N VAL A 577 41.95 -10.09 -25.17
CA VAL A 577 41.00 -9.01 -25.45
C VAL A 577 41.63 -7.65 -25.18
N LEU A 578 42.60 -7.57 -24.26
CA LEU A 578 43.33 -6.35 -23.91
C LEU A 578 44.83 -6.50 -24.16
N GLU A 579 45.45 -5.48 -24.75
CA GLU A 579 46.88 -5.44 -25.06
C GLU A 579 47.79 -5.66 -23.84
N ASN A 580 47.35 -5.19 -22.67
CA ASN A 580 48.12 -5.32 -21.43
C ASN A 580 47.79 -6.66 -20.73
N PRO A 581 48.75 -7.62 -20.64
CA PRO A 581 48.45 -8.96 -20.14
C PRO A 581 47.96 -9.01 -18.68
N ARG A 582 48.30 -7.99 -17.87
CA ARG A 582 47.83 -7.91 -16.47
C ARG A 582 46.38 -7.46 -16.37
N LEU A 583 45.87 -6.71 -17.34
CA LEU A 583 44.45 -6.34 -17.38
C LEU A 583 43.63 -7.42 -18.08
N ASP A 584 44.19 -8.04 -19.12
CA ASP A 584 43.57 -9.17 -19.81
C ASP A 584 43.34 -10.36 -18.86
N ALA A 585 44.34 -10.71 -18.04
CA ALA A 585 44.18 -11.72 -16.99
C ALA A 585 43.08 -11.38 -15.95
N VAL A 586 42.78 -10.10 -15.71
CA VAL A 586 41.67 -9.66 -14.84
C VAL A 586 40.32 -9.77 -15.58
N LEU A 587 40.30 -9.54 -16.90
CA LEU A 587 39.12 -9.71 -17.76
C LEU A 587 38.76 -11.19 -17.92
N ALA A 588 39.70 -12.03 -18.35
CA ALA A 588 39.51 -13.47 -18.52
C ALA A 588 39.07 -14.15 -17.20
N ALA A 589 39.64 -13.74 -16.06
CA ALA A 589 39.23 -14.23 -14.75
C ALA A 589 37.81 -13.78 -14.33
N ALA A 590 37.35 -12.62 -14.80
CA ALA A 590 35.97 -12.16 -14.59
C ALA A 590 34.98 -12.91 -15.49
N ASP A 591 35.34 -13.17 -16.75
CA ASP A 591 34.52 -13.87 -17.73
C ASP A 591 34.37 -15.38 -17.46
N ALA A 592 35.46 -16.04 -17.03
CA ALA A 592 35.42 -17.41 -16.52
C ALA A 592 34.61 -17.56 -15.21
N GLY A 593 34.06 -16.47 -14.66
CA GLY A 593 33.19 -16.47 -13.47
C GLY A 593 33.92 -16.65 -12.14
N CYS A 594 35.24 -16.86 -12.17
CA CYS A 594 36.02 -17.23 -11.00
C CYS A 594 36.39 -16.00 -10.15
N PHE A 595 35.54 -15.69 -9.16
CA PHE A 595 35.83 -14.65 -8.18
C PHE A 595 37.16 -14.83 -7.43
N ALA A 596 37.65 -16.06 -7.24
CA ALA A 596 38.98 -16.28 -6.65
C ALA A 596 40.09 -15.71 -7.54
N THR A 597 40.13 -16.15 -8.80
CA THR A 597 41.12 -15.68 -9.79
C THR A 597 40.99 -14.18 -10.04
N TYR A 598 39.77 -13.64 -10.19
CA TYR A 598 39.55 -12.20 -10.39
C TYR A 598 40.10 -11.36 -9.23
N ILE A 599 39.86 -11.78 -7.99
CA ILE A 599 40.35 -11.07 -6.81
C ILE A 599 41.88 -11.16 -6.73
N MET A 600 42.47 -12.32 -7.03
CA MET A 600 43.93 -12.51 -7.03
C MET A 600 44.63 -11.71 -8.14
N ALA A 601 44.08 -11.69 -9.36
CA ALA A 601 44.59 -10.88 -10.47
C ALA A 601 44.55 -9.37 -10.16
N GLN A 602 43.53 -8.91 -9.43
CA GLN A 602 43.43 -7.54 -8.89
C GLN A 602 44.41 -7.24 -7.71
N GLY A 603 45.39 -8.11 -7.45
CA GLY A 603 46.37 -8.01 -6.37
C GLY A 603 45.98 -8.72 -5.06
N GLY A 604 44.82 -9.36 -5.02
CA GLY A 604 44.33 -10.15 -3.88
C GLY A 604 43.41 -9.41 -2.91
N VAL A 605 43.06 -10.13 -1.83
CA VAL A 605 42.27 -9.58 -0.72
C VAL A 605 43.07 -8.56 0.10
N LEU A 606 42.35 -7.61 0.70
CA LEU A 606 42.88 -6.53 1.55
C LEU A 606 43.76 -5.48 0.85
N VAL A 607 43.82 -5.48 -0.49
CA VAL A 607 44.46 -4.40 -1.27
C VAL A 607 43.66 -3.09 -1.12
N PRO A 608 44.29 -1.95 -0.78
CA PRO A 608 43.62 -0.65 -0.77
C PRO A 608 43.13 -0.26 -2.17
N ARG A 609 41.94 0.35 -2.29
CA ARG A 609 41.32 0.68 -3.59
C ARG A 609 42.22 1.50 -4.54
N LYS A 610 43.15 2.30 -4.01
CA LYS A 610 44.13 3.05 -4.81
C LYS A 610 45.15 2.17 -5.57
N HIS A 611 45.24 0.88 -5.28
CA HIS A 611 46.13 -0.09 -5.93
C HIS A 611 45.38 -1.20 -6.71
N HIS A 612 44.05 -1.14 -6.85
CA HIS A 612 43.32 -2.07 -7.75
C HIS A 612 43.67 -1.75 -9.21
N LEU A 613 43.97 -2.79 -10.01
CA LEU A 613 44.39 -2.69 -11.41
C LEU A 613 43.26 -2.21 -12.33
N VAL A 614 42.03 -2.67 -12.08
CA VAL A 614 40.83 -2.28 -12.85
C VAL A 614 39.74 -1.76 -11.90
N ARG A 615 39.07 -0.69 -12.29
CA ARG A 615 37.97 -0.06 -11.54
C ARG A 615 36.86 0.34 -12.50
N THR A 616 35.63 0.45 -12.00
CA THR A 616 34.52 1.04 -12.76
C THR A 616 34.85 2.49 -13.11
N ALA A 617 34.81 2.83 -14.40
CA ALA A 617 34.84 4.18 -14.91
C ALA A 617 33.45 4.82 -14.82
N TYR A 618 33.42 6.09 -14.45
CA TYR A 618 32.21 6.89 -14.36
C TYR A 618 32.37 8.15 -15.20
N GLU A 619 31.25 8.78 -15.53
CA GLU A 619 31.18 10.10 -16.16
C GLU A 619 29.86 10.79 -15.80
N LEU A 620 29.75 12.06 -16.19
CA LEU A 620 28.48 12.76 -16.17
C LEU A 620 27.66 12.32 -17.39
N ASN A 621 26.35 12.23 -17.23
CA ASN A 621 25.43 12.06 -18.34
C ASN A 621 25.40 13.34 -19.17
N ASP A 622 25.39 13.23 -20.50
CA ASP A 622 25.36 14.40 -21.40
C ASP A 622 23.99 15.10 -21.38
N GLU A 623 22.92 14.36 -21.09
CA GLU A 623 21.57 14.91 -20.94
C GLU A 623 21.32 15.28 -19.46
N PRO A 624 20.82 16.49 -19.16
CA PRO A 624 20.43 16.87 -17.81
C PRO A 624 19.21 16.05 -17.34
N SER A 625 19.08 15.85 -16.02
CA SER A 625 17.85 15.26 -15.47
C SER A 625 16.68 16.25 -15.54
N THR A 626 15.47 15.80 -15.19
CA THR A 626 14.26 16.64 -15.00
C THR A 626 14.46 17.82 -14.04
N TYR A 627 15.57 17.88 -13.30
CA TYR A 627 15.95 18.96 -12.39
C TYR A 627 17.19 19.75 -12.87
N GLY A 628 17.60 19.63 -14.13
CA GLY A 628 18.75 20.33 -14.71
C GLY A 628 20.12 19.75 -14.33
N ASP A 629 20.19 18.78 -13.41
CA ASP A 629 21.45 18.21 -12.93
C ASP A 629 21.93 17.00 -13.76
N HIS A 630 23.19 17.06 -14.22
CA HIS A 630 23.85 15.97 -14.96
C HIS A 630 24.23 14.83 -14.01
N GLY A 631 23.44 13.75 -14.03
CA GLY A 631 23.65 12.58 -13.17
C GLY A 631 24.92 11.80 -13.53
N ILE A 632 25.50 11.07 -12.58
CA ILE A 632 26.67 10.21 -12.83
C ILE A 632 26.23 8.87 -13.43
N ARG A 633 26.70 8.54 -14.64
CA ARG A 633 26.52 7.22 -15.27
C ARG A 633 27.79 6.37 -15.23
N ILE A 634 27.66 5.07 -15.50
CA ILE A 634 28.79 4.17 -15.70
C ILE A 634 29.22 4.26 -17.15
N TYR A 635 30.50 4.55 -17.39
CA TYR A 635 31.11 4.54 -18.72
C TYR A 635 31.65 3.14 -19.07
N GLY A 636 32.24 2.46 -18.08
CA GLY A 636 32.79 1.11 -18.23
C GLY A 636 33.95 0.83 -17.29
N VAL A 637 35.15 0.60 -17.82
CA VAL A 637 36.34 0.29 -17.01
C VAL A 637 37.48 1.29 -17.20
N TRP A 638 38.27 1.46 -16.13
CA TRP A 638 39.45 2.31 -16.07
C TRP A 638 40.57 1.57 -15.33
N SER A 639 41.82 1.77 -15.78
CA SER A 639 43.03 1.27 -15.13
C SER A 639 43.97 2.42 -14.77
N PRO A 640 44.71 2.36 -13.64
CA PRO A 640 45.80 3.30 -13.37
C PRO A 640 47.08 3.03 -14.20
N ILE A 641 47.10 2.00 -15.05
CA ILE A 641 48.29 1.52 -15.78
C ILE A 641 48.23 1.88 -17.28
N ILE A 642 47.05 2.18 -17.81
CA ILE A 642 46.83 2.61 -19.20
C ILE A 642 46.16 3.98 -19.14
N GLU A 643 46.54 4.90 -20.01
CA GLU A 643 45.88 6.20 -20.14
C GLU A 643 44.51 6.05 -20.83
N GLY A 644 43.53 6.87 -20.41
CA GLY A 644 42.16 6.79 -20.93
C GLY A 644 41.26 5.79 -20.21
N ARG A 645 40.04 5.61 -20.75
CA ARG A 645 38.96 4.79 -20.18
C ARG A 645 38.38 3.91 -21.29
N ILE A 646 38.06 2.65 -21.00
CA ILE A 646 37.38 1.74 -21.95
C ILE A 646 35.87 1.84 -21.74
N CYS A 647 35.15 2.17 -22.80
CA CYS A 647 33.68 2.22 -22.79
C CYS A 647 33.11 0.81 -22.84
N THR A 648 32.08 0.54 -22.04
CA THR A 648 31.26 -0.69 -22.15
C THR A 648 29.78 -0.38 -22.41
N HIS A 649 29.40 0.90 -22.47
CA HIS A 649 28.03 1.38 -22.66
C HIS A 649 27.95 2.40 -23.82
N ALA A 650 28.48 2.00 -24.99
CA ALA A 650 28.53 2.88 -26.16
C ALA A 650 27.14 3.18 -26.76
N VAL A 651 26.22 2.21 -26.73
CA VAL A 651 24.86 2.36 -27.25
C VAL A 651 23.98 3.05 -26.20
N LYS A 652 23.41 4.20 -26.56
CA LYS A 652 22.36 4.86 -25.78
C LYS A 652 21.01 4.18 -26.02
N TRP A 653 20.31 3.86 -24.93
CA TRP A 653 19.00 3.21 -24.95
C TRP A 653 17.95 4.13 -24.33
N LYS A 654 16.94 4.50 -25.12
CA LYS A 654 15.80 5.31 -24.69
C LYS A 654 14.66 4.39 -24.27
N MET A 655 14.10 4.61 -23.08
CA MET A 655 12.89 3.89 -22.66
C MET A 655 11.67 4.46 -23.37
N VAL A 656 10.91 3.60 -24.05
CA VAL A 656 9.69 3.94 -24.79
C VAL A 656 8.56 3.04 -24.28
N ARG A 657 7.30 3.45 -24.43
CA ARG A 657 6.16 2.54 -24.28
C ARG A 657 5.99 1.74 -25.55
N LYS A 658 5.77 0.43 -25.42
CA LYS A 658 5.42 -0.40 -26.56
C LYS A 658 4.21 0.19 -27.28
N ALA A 659 4.24 0.14 -28.61
CA ALA A 659 3.01 0.21 -29.37
C ALA A 659 2.06 -0.88 -28.87
N VAL A 660 0.82 -0.52 -28.59
CA VAL A 660 -0.24 -1.51 -28.42
C VAL A 660 -0.74 -1.79 -29.84
N ASP A 661 -0.59 -3.02 -30.30
CA ASP A 661 -1.22 -3.46 -31.55
C ASP A 661 -2.73 -3.38 -31.40
N LEU A 662 -3.30 -2.26 -31.86
CA LEU A 662 -4.74 -2.04 -31.98
C LEU A 662 -5.28 -2.73 -33.24
N GLN A 663 -4.96 -4.00 -33.42
CA GLN A 663 -5.69 -4.88 -34.31
C GLN A 663 -7.02 -5.24 -33.63
N GLU A 664 -8.12 -4.97 -34.33
CA GLU A 664 -9.52 -5.22 -33.91
C GLU A 664 -10.00 -4.45 -32.66
N ALA A 665 -10.09 -3.13 -32.81
CA ALA A 665 -11.02 -2.30 -32.04
C ALA A 665 -11.76 -1.27 -32.93
N THR A 666 -12.12 -1.65 -34.16
CA THR A 666 -12.96 -0.85 -35.06
C THR A 666 -14.44 -0.95 -34.67
N ALA A 667 -14.80 -0.23 -33.61
CA ALA A 667 -16.19 0.03 -33.22
C ALA A 667 -16.36 1.52 -32.88
N ASP A 668 -17.43 2.11 -33.41
CA ASP A 668 -18.01 3.41 -33.07
C ASP A 668 -17.07 4.63 -33.08
N GLN A 669 -16.96 5.26 -34.26
CA GLN A 669 -16.74 6.71 -34.36
C GLN A 669 -18.01 7.46 -33.89
N GLY A 670 -18.26 7.43 -32.58
CA GLY A 670 -19.37 8.11 -31.90
C GLY A 670 -18.87 9.18 -30.92
N ALA A 671 -19.61 10.27 -30.76
CA ALA A 671 -19.16 11.43 -29.99
C ALA A 671 -19.19 11.24 -28.45
N CYS A 672 -18.34 12.03 -27.77
CA CYS A 672 -18.36 12.32 -26.33
C CYS A 672 -18.12 11.14 -25.35
N ALA A 673 -16.89 10.99 -24.86
CA ALA A 673 -16.53 10.09 -23.77
C ALA A 673 -16.77 10.71 -22.37
N PRO A 674 -17.64 10.15 -21.51
CA PRO A 674 -17.82 10.59 -20.13
C PRO A 674 -16.73 10.02 -19.20
N TRP A 675 -16.13 10.86 -18.36
CA TRP A 675 -15.12 10.44 -17.38
C TRP A 675 -15.75 9.69 -16.18
N THR A 676 -15.63 8.36 -16.13
CA THR A 676 -15.69 7.62 -14.86
C THR A 676 -14.61 6.54 -14.79
N ARG A 677 -13.83 6.50 -13.70
CA ARG A 677 -12.81 5.46 -13.45
C ARG A 677 -13.33 4.41 -12.47
N GLY A 678 -14.18 3.52 -12.96
CA GLY A 678 -14.77 2.41 -12.20
C GLY A 678 -14.64 1.07 -12.94
N ASN A 679 -13.43 0.64 -13.28
CA ASN A 679 -13.24 -0.64 -13.99
C ASN A 679 -13.54 -1.83 -13.06
N ASN A 680 -14.76 -2.36 -13.18
CA ASN A 680 -15.27 -3.52 -12.44
C ASN A 680 -15.39 -4.76 -13.35
N CYS A 681 -14.40 -5.01 -14.22
CA CYS A 681 -14.30 -6.28 -14.92
C CYS A 681 -13.82 -7.40 -13.97
N PRO A 682 -14.44 -8.60 -14.00
CA PRO A 682 -13.93 -9.75 -13.26
C PRO A 682 -12.58 -10.21 -13.83
N PRO A 683 -11.71 -10.85 -13.01
CA PRO A 683 -10.44 -11.35 -13.50
C PRO A 683 -10.66 -12.50 -14.49
N VAL A 684 -10.27 -12.29 -15.75
CA VAL A 684 -10.14 -13.36 -16.74
C VAL A 684 -9.03 -14.29 -16.25
N GLU A 685 -9.38 -15.54 -15.94
CA GLU A 685 -8.43 -16.57 -15.55
C GLU A 685 -7.64 -17.04 -16.77
N ASN A 686 -6.54 -16.33 -17.08
CA ASN A 686 -5.58 -16.72 -18.10
C ASN A 686 -4.92 -18.07 -17.73
N LEU A 687 -5.56 -19.15 -18.18
CA LEU A 687 -5.06 -20.51 -18.06
C LEU A 687 -3.90 -20.72 -19.04
N ASN A 688 -2.76 -21.10 -18.47
CA ASN A 688 -1.64 -21.80 -19.11
C ASN A 688 -0.91 -21.11 -20.29
N LYS A 689 0.36 -20.76 -20.06
CA LYS A 689 1.44 -21.31 -20.89
C LYS A 689 2.57 -21.82 -19.98
N SER A 690 2.64 -23.15 -19.84
CA SER A 690 3.80 -23.87 -19.28
C SER A 690 4.19 -24.91 -20.32
N GLY A 691 5.36 -24.73 -20.95
CA GLY A 691 5.78 -25.56 -22.08
C GLY A 691 6.00 -27.04 -21.72
N GLY A 692 5.74 -27.90 -22.70
CA GLY A 692 5.77 -29.36 -22.59
C GLY A 692 4.53 -29.94 -23.27
N ASP A 693 4.73 -30.74 -24.31
CA ASP A 693 3.64 -31.24 -25.16
C ASP A 693 2.70 -32.15 -24.37
N LEU A 694 1.44 -31.73 -24.29
CA LEU A 694 0.33 -32.46 -23.69
C LEU A 694 -0.86 -32.33 -24.64
N PRO A 695 -1.58 -33.42 -24.95
CA PRO A 695 -2.73 -33.37 -25.87
C PRO A 695 -3.84 -32.47 -25.31
N ASP A 696 -4.58 -31.78 -26.20
CA ASP A 696 -5.74 -31.00 -25.76
C ASP A 696 -6.91 -31.94 -25.47
N ILE A 697 -7.09 -32.21 -24.17
CA ILE A 697 -8.16 -33.04 -23.61
C ILE A 697 -9.57 -32.56 -24.03
N LYS A 698 -9.72 -31.31 -24.50
CA LYS A 698 -11.02 -30.78 -24.98
C LYS A 698 -11.49 -31.34 -26.33
N THR A 699 -10.61 -31.96 -27.12
CA THR A 699 -10.94 -32.46 -28.46
C THR A 699 -10.94 -33.99 -28.57
N MET A 700 -10.71 -34.70 -27.47
CA MET A 700 -10.71 -36.17 -27.41
C MET A 700 -12.12 -36.72 -27.19
N ASP A 701 -12.43 -37.88 -27.76
CA ASP A 701 -13.70 -38.56 -27.47
C ASP A 701 -13.69 -39.27 -26.10
N GLU A 702 -14.87 -39.71 -25.64
CA GLU A 702 -15.02 -40.34 -24.31
C GLU A 702 -14.24 -41.66 -24.16
N LYS A 703 -13.92 -42.33 -25.27
CA LYS A 703 -13.20 -43.60 -25.34
C LYS A 703 -11.69 -43.39 -25.40
N GLU A 704 -11.22 -42.44 -26.21
CA GLU A 704 -9.83 -41.96 -26.22
C GLU A 704 -9.42 -41.41 -24.85
N LEU A 705 -10.30 -40.64 -24.21
CA LEU A 705 -10.11 -40.13 -22.86
C LEU A 705 -9.94 -41.28 -21.85
N GLN A 706 -10.75 -42.33 -21.97
CA GLN A 706 -10.67 -43.52 -21.11
C GLN A 706 -9.29 -44.19 -21.23
N GLU A 707 -8.82 -44.46 -22.45
CA GLU A 707 -7.51 -45.09 -22.69
C GLU A 707 -6.34 -44.20 -22.23
N TYR A 708 -6.39 -42.89 -22.49
CA TYR A 708 -5.39 -41.93 -22.00
C TYR A 708 -5.31 -41.91 -20.46
N LEU A 709 -6.46 -41.92 -19.78
CA LEU A 709 -6.51 -42.02 -18.32
C LEU A 709 -5.99 -43.37 -17.79
N HIS A 710 -6.23 -44.46 -18.53
CA HIS A 710 -5.77 -45.81 -18.19
C HIS A 710 -4.27 -46.05 -18.42
N ASN A 711 -3.66 -45.40 -19.41
CA ASN A 711 -2.26 -45.58 -19.77
C ASN A 711 -1.27 -44.66 -19.01
N MET A 712 -1.73 -43.60 -18.35
CA MET A 712 -0.86 -42.73 -17.52
C MET A 712 -0.10 -43.49 -16.41
N GLY A 713 1.19 -43.18 -16.29
CA GLY A 713 2.07 -43.70 -15.25
C GLY A 713 1.74 -43.18 -13.84
N GLN A 714 2.22 -43.90 -12.82
CA GLN A 714 1.90 -43.58 -11.41
C GLN A 714 2.40 -42.19 -10.96
N LYS A 715 3.42 -41.63 -11.64
CA LYS A 715 3.90 -40.26 -11.43
C LYS A 715 2.92 -39.22 -12.01
N GLU A 716 2.46 -39.41 -13.24
CA GLU A 716 1.54 -38.51 -13.94
C GLU A 716 0.18 -38.50 -13.26
N ARG A 717 -0.35 -39.66 -12.86
CA ARG A 717 -1.59 -39.74 -12.04
C ARG A 717 -1.48 -38.94 -10.74
N ARG A 718 -0.30 -38.91 -10.08
CA ARG A 718 -0.07 -38.07 -8.89
C ARG A 718 -0.04 -36.59 -9.21
N GLU A 719 0.58 -36.18 -10.32
CA GLU A 719 0.54 -34.77 -10.76
C GLU A 719 -0.85 -34.32 -11.21
N LEU A 720 -1.59 -35.14 -11.96
CA LEU A 720 -2.97 -34.85 -12.33
C LEU A 720 -3.86 -34.75 -11.09
N THR A 721 -3.74 -35.68 -10.14
CA THR A 721 -4.47 -35.61 -8.85
C THR A 721 -4.11 -34.34 -8.07
N ALA A 722 -2.85 -33.88 -8.13
CA ALA A 722 -2.43 -32.63 -7.52
C ALA A 722 -3.03 -31.40 -8.24
N ARG A 723 -3.06 -31.39 -9.59
CA ARG A 723 -3.70 -30.34 -10.40
C ARG A 723 -5.20 -30.27 -10.13
N LEU A 724 -5.91 -31.40 -10.13
CA LEU A 724 -7.34 -31.48 -9.79
C LEU A 724 -7.65 -30.99 -8.36
N ARG A 725 -6.76 -31.25 -7.39
CA ARG A 725 -6.88 -30.71 -6.01
C ARG A 725 -6.59 -29.21 -5.89
N LEU A 726 -5.90 -28.62 -6.87
CA LEU A 726 -5.70 -27.16 -6.96
C LEU A 726 -6.89 -26.47 -7.62
N VAL A 727 -7.53 -27.11 -8.60
CA VAL A 727 -8.81 -26.68 -9.19
C VAL A 727 -9.95 -26.95 -8.21
N LYS A 728 -10.03 -26.14 -7.15
CA LYS A 728 -11.24 -26.08 -6.31
C LYS A 728 -12.39 -25.57 -7.18
N PRO A 729 -13.51 -26.30 -7.33
CA PRO A 729 -14.68 -25.74 -7.99
C PRO A 729 -15.10 -24.47 -7.25
N LYS A 730 -15.45 -23.43 -8.01
CA LYS A 730 -15.85 -22.13 -7.45
C LYS A 730 -17.13 -22.32 -6.63
N ARG A 731 -16.97 -22.50 -5.30
CA ARG A 731 -18.08 -22.37 -4.34
C ARG A 731 -18.64 -20.95 -4.48
N LYS A 732 -19.69 -20.80 -5.28
CA LYS A 732 -20.58 -19.63 -5.24
C LYS A 732 -20.92 -19.39 -3.77
N LYS A 733 -20.90 -18.12 -3.32
CA LYS A 733 -21.46 -17.79 -2.01
C LYS A 733 -22.89 -18.32 -1.98
N ALA A 734 -23.25 -19.07 -0.95
CA ALA A 734 -24.60 -19.61 -0.81
C ALA A 734 -25.56 -18.46 -0.51
N TYR A 735 -26.07 -17.83 -1.56
CA TYR A 735 -27.33 -17.12 -1.48
C TYR A 735 -28.39 -18.18 -1.21
N LYS A 736 -28.96 -18.17 0.00
CA LYS A 736 -30.24 -18.81 0.29
C LYS A 736 -31.11 -17.73 0.93
N GLN A 737 -32.27 -17.48 0.35
CA GLN A 737 -33.25 -16.57 0.93
C GLN A 737 -33.83 -17.20 2.20
N THR A 738 -33.73 -16.50 3.32
CA THR A 738 -34.45 -16.84 4.54
C THR A 738 -35.88 -16.30 4.44
N ILE A 739 -36.84 -17.19 4.62
CA ILE A 739 -38.29 -16.90 4.69
C ILE A 739 -38.83 -17.42 6.03
N SER A 740 -40.01 -16.96 6.45
CA SER A 740 -40.69 -17.52 7.63
C SER A 740 -41.35 -18.86 7.32
N ASP A 741 -41.69 -19.64 8.35
CA ASP A 741 -42.37 -20.93 8.18
C ASP A 741 -43.77 -20.76 7.52
N GLN A 742 -44.45 -19.65 7.81
CA GLN A 742 -45.71 -19.28 7.15
C GLN A 742 -45.52 -19.00 5.65
N GLN A 743 -44.45 -18.31 5.27
CA GLN A 743 -44.09 -18.10 3.86
C GLN A 743 -43.67 -19.41 3.18
N ARG A 744 -43.06 -20.34 3.93
CA ARG A 744 -42.69 -21.67 3.41
C ARG A 744 -43.93 -22.49 3.07
N LEU A 745 -44.91 -22.54 3.97
CA LEU A 745 -46.19 -23.21 3.74
C LEU A 745 -46.98 -22.59 2.58
N GLN A 746 -46.91 -21.26 2.41
CA GLN A 746 -47.50 -20.58 1.25
C GLN A 746 -46.81 -20.98 -0.08
N LEU A 747 -45.47 -21.03 -0.09
CA LEU A 747 -44.69 -21.47 -1.27
C LEU A 747 -44.97 -22.94 -1.63
N GLU A 748 -45.06 -23.82 -0.63
CA GLU A 748 -45.38 -25.24 -0.76
C GLU A 748 -46.79 -25.47 -1.34
N ALA A 749 -47.79 -24.73 -0.84
CA ALA A 749 -49.14 -24.74 -1.39
C ALA A 749 -49.19 -24.15 -2.82
N GLU A 750 -48.47 -23.06 -3.10
CA GLU A 750 -48.42 -22.44 -4.43
C GLU A 750 -47.81 -23.37 -5.48
N LEU A 751 -46.68 -24.03 -5.17
CA LEU A 751 -46.08 -25.06 -6.02
C LEU A 751 -47.05 -26.22 -6.28
N SER A 752 -47.68 -26.76 -5.23
CA SER A 752 -48.66 -27.84 -5.36
C SER A 752 -49.84 -27.43 -6.26
N SER A 753 -50.35 -26.21 -6.12
CA SER A 753 -51.43 -25.66 -6.98
C SER A 753 -51.07 -25.54 -8.46
N ARG A 754 -49.77 -25.43 -8.78
CA ARG A 754 -49.25 -25.37 -10.15
C ARG A 754 -48.80 -26.73 -10.68
N GLY A 755 -49.01 -27.81 -9.91
CA GLY A 755 -48.72 -29.19 -10.34
C GLY A 755 -47.28 -29.65 -10.11
N PHE A 756 -46.54 -29.03 -9.18
CA PHE A 756 -45.21 -29.47 -8.75
C PHE A 756 -45.30 -30.20 -7.39
N ASP A 757 -44.35 -31.09 -7.10
CA ASP A 757 -44.38 -31.93 -5.88
C ASP A 757 -44.23 -31.13 -4.57
N GLY A 758 -43.83 -29.84 -4.65
CA GLY A 758 -43.67 -28.95 -3.49
C GLY A 758 -42.54 -29.38 -2.55
N SER A 759 -41.65 -30.28 -3.00
CA SER A 759 -40.71 -31.00 -2.14
C SER A 759 -39.70 -30.08 -1.44
N GLU A 760 -39.15 -30.51 -0.30
CA GLU A 760 -38.09 -29.74 0.38
C GLU A 760 -36.86 -29.52 -0.53
N SER A 761 -36.57 -30.44 -1.45
CA SER A 761 -35.56 -30.29 -2.49
C SER A 761 -35.85 -29.15 -3.46
N GLU A 762 -37.10 -28.99 -3.90
CA GLU A 762 -37.52 -27.91 -4.81
C GLU A 762 -37.57 -26.55 -4.10
N ILE A 763 -38.11 -26.52 -2.87
CA ILE A 763 -38.15 -25.31 -2.04
C ILE A 763 -36.72 -24.85 -1.70
N ASP A 764 -35.81 -25.77 -1.34
CA ASP A 764 -34.40 -25.42 -1.09
C ASP A 764 -33.66 -25.00 -2.37
N LEU A 765 -33.98 -25.56 -3.53
CA LEU A 765 -33.46 -25.13 -4.84
C LEU A 765 -33.92 -23.70 -5.18
N LEU A 766 -35.22 -23.42 -5.07
CA LEU A 766 -35.81 -22.10 -5.35
C LEU A 766 -35.27 -21.03 -4.40
N LEU A 767 -35.23 -21.32 -3.09
CA LEU A 767 -34.66 -20.40 -2.11
C LEU A 767 -33.16 -20.14 -2.32
N ARG A 768 -32.43 -21.05 -2.99
CA ARG A 768 -31.03 -20.83 -3.39
C ARG A 768 -30.87 -20.03 -4.70
N GLY A 769 -31.97 -19.51 -5.26
CA GLY A 769 -31.98 -18.81 -6.55
C GLY A 769 -31.86 -19.74 -7.75
N GLY A 770 -32.20 -21.03 -7.60
CA GLY A 770 -32.43 -21.95 -8.70
C GLY A 770 -33.80 -21.74 -9.36
N SER A 771 -34.06 -22.49 -10.43
CA SER A 771 -35.35 -22.45 -11.13
C SER A 771 -35.78 -23.81 -11.66
N ILE A 772 -37.08 -24.10 -11.55
CA ILE A 772 -37.72 -25.36 -11.95
C ILE A 772 -38.29 -25.18 -13.37
N PRO A 773 -38.09 -26.13 -14.31
CA PRO A 773 -38.69 -26.03 -15.64
C PRO A 773 -40.21 -26.26 -15.57
N SER A 774 -40.99 -25.37 -16.21
CA SER A 774 -42.46 -25.42 -16.25
C SER A 774 -42.99 -26.06 -17.55
N GLY A 775 -42.13 -26.21 -18.55
CA GLY A 775 -42.47 -26.64 -19.92
C GLY A 775 -42.40 -25.49 -20.92
N GLY A 776 -42.40 -25.79 -22.22
CA GLY A 776 -42.38 -24.76 -23.29
C GLY A 776 -41.24 -23.74 -23.21
N GLY A 777 -40.09 -24.14 -22.64
CA GLY A 777 -38.93 -23.29 -22.35
C GLY A 777 -39.11 -22.28 -21.20
N LEU A 778 -40.23 -22.31 -20.49
CA LEU A 778 -40.51 -21.49 -19.31
C LEU A 778 -39.85 -22.08 -18.06
N ARG A 779 -39.42 -21.22 -17.13
CA ARG A 779 -38.87 -21.63 -15.83
C ARG A 779 -39.42 -20.80 -14.68
N ILE A 780 -39.79 -21.48 -13.61
CA ILE A 780 -40.29 -20.92 -12.35
C ILE A 780 -39.14 -20.65 -11.39
N PHE A 781 -39.15 -19.48 -10.73
CA PHE A 781 -38.16 -19.06 -9.75
C PHE A 781 -38.82 -18.25 -8.62
N TYR A 782 -38.21 -18.22 -7.43
CA TYR A 782 -38.76 -17.53 -6.27
C TYR A 782 -38.06 -16.19 -5.99
N ARG A 783 -38.85 -15.12 -5.81
CA ARG A 783 -38.39 -13.78 -5.39
C ARG A 783 -39.46 -13.12 -4.53
N ASN A 784 -39.54 -13.49 -3.26
CA ASN A 784 -40.62 -13.14 -2.31
C ASN A 784 -42.00 -13.74 -2.64
N HIS A 785 -42.25 -14.12 -3.90
CA HIS A 785 -43.37 -14.92 -4.40
C HIS A 785 -42.89 -15.75 -5.61
N LEU A 786 -43.72 -16.67 -6.11
CA LEU A 786 -43.38 -17.55 -7.22
C LEU A 786 -43.61 -16.88 -8.59
N GLN A 787 -42.53 -16.64 -9.33
CA GLN A 787 -42.51 -16.01 -10.65
C GLN A 787 -42.10 -17.01 -11.74
N GLU A 788 -42.46 -16.73 -12.98
CA GLU A 788 -42.16 -17.57 -14.15
C GLU A 788 -41.64 -16.67 -15.27
N ASP A 789 -40.54 -17.05 -15.94
CA ASP A 789 -40.04 -16.34 -17.12
C ASP A 789 -39.62 -17.25 -18.28
N ASP A 790 -39.59 -16.64 -19.47
CA ASP A 790 -39.35 -17.25 -20.77
C ASP A 790 -37.92 -17.02 -21.29
N LYS A 791 -37.07 -16.34 -20.51
CA LYS A 791 -35.70 -15.93 -20.89
C LYS A 791 -34.79 -17.11 -21.25
N TRP A 792 -35.18 -18.32 -20.84
CA TRP A 792 -34.46 -19.57 -21.09
C TRP A 792 -34.90 -20.28 -22.37
N ARG A 793 -35.89 -19.77 -23.12
CA ARG A 793 -36.30 -20.28 -24.44
C ARG A 793 -35.22 -20.23 -25.53
N GLN A 794 -34.14 -19.49 -25.31
CA GLN A 794 -32.98 -19.43 -26.22
C GLN A 794 -31.93 -20.52 -25.92
N TRP A 795 -32.17 -21.36 -24.90
CA TRP A 795 -31.23 -22.36 -24.37
C TRP A 795 -31.86 -23.77 -24.29
N TYR A 796 -32.97 -23.98 -25.00
CA TYR A 796 -33.70 -25.23 -25.22
C TYR A 796 -33.98 -25.38 -26.72
#